data_AF-A0A133PVW2-F1
#
_entry.id   AF-A0A133PVW2-F1
#
_cell.length_a   1.000
_cell.length_b   1.000
_cell.length_c   1.000
_cell.angle_alpha   90.00
_cell.angle_beta   90.00
_cell.angle_gamma   90.00
#
_symmetry.space_group_name_H-M   'P 1'
#
loop_
_entity.id
_entity.type
_entity.pdbx_description
1 polymer ?
#
loop_
_entity_poly.entity_id
_entity_poly.type
_entity_poly.pdbx_seq_one_letter_code
_entity_poly.pdbx_strand_id
1 'polypeptide(L)'
;MNKIISKEQFSEKVFCIVVEAPLIAHSCRAGNFVIVRVDKNSERVPYTIAKADPEKGTLTMVIQEVGLSSTKLCELEPGDSVLDIVGPLGNASRIENYGTVICAGGGIGIAAILPILTALKKAGNRVISVLAGRTKELVIMVDDVAKYSDEVIIMTDDGSYGKKGVVTVGVEEVIQREHVDKVVAIGPPMMMKFTSLMAKKYGIPNDVSLNTIMVDGTGMCGACRLTIGGKTKFVCIDGPEFNGDLVDWDEMFKRMGTFKGVEREEMERKSTNVRHTDDTSDRQPIPTKDQMKPSEETKAELSELTDRNAEWRTVLRKSMKPKERTAIERVVMPELDPVYRATTRLEEVNKGLTKEMAMREAQRCLDCAKPTCVEGCPVNINIPSFIKNIERGQFLNAARVLKDTSALPAVCGRVCPQEKQCESRCIHLKMNEPAVAIGYLERFAADYERESGNIALPELEPANGIKVAVIGSGPAGLSFAGDMIKRGFEVYVFEALHEIGGVLKYGIPEFRLPNSIVEVEVENLRKQGVHFQTDTIVGKTISVEELEQGGFKGIFVGSGAGLPNFMGIPGENSINILSSNEYLTRVNLMDAANPDTDTPIIIGKKVLVVGGGNTAMDSCRTAKRLGAEVTLVYRRSLEEMPARAEEVKHAQEEGINFLTLHNPKEYLADENGRVSGAILDVMELGEPDESGRRRPKTTGKTVTIDCDQVVVAVGVSPNPLVPKSIEGLELGRKNTIAVNDEMQSSKPEIYAGGDIVRGGATVILAMGDGRRAALNMANKLLGKA
;
A
#
# COMPACT_ATOMS: atom_id res chain seq x y z
N MET A 1 -17.53 14.21 0.34
CA MET A 1 -17.43 14.31 -1.14
C MET A 1 -17.55 12.91 -1.70
N ASN A 2 -17.85 12.76 -2.98
CA ASN A 2 -18.36 11.52 -3.62
C ASN A 2 -19.87 11.30 -3.46
N LYS A 3 -20.65 12.38 -3.59
CA LYS A 3 -22.10 12.34 -3.49
C LYS A 3 -22.71 11.66 -4.72
N ILE A 4 -23.70 10.80 -4.51
CA ILE A 4 -24.52 10.23 -5.58
C ILE A 4 -25.50 11.29 -6.05
N ILE A 5 -25.39 11.66 -7.32
CA ILE A 5 -26.22 12.68 -7.97
C ILE A 5 -27.50 12.06 -8.53
N SER A 6 -27.39 10.89 -9.15
CA SER A 6 -28.54 10.16 -9.67
C SER A 6 -28.27 8.67 -9.72
N LYS A 7 -29.36 7.90 -9.69
CA LYS A 7 -29.39 6.45 -9.77
C LYS A 7 -30.55 6.02 -10.65
N GLU A 8 -30.29 5.10 -11.56
CA GLU A 8 -31.29 4.50 -12.46
C GLU A 8 -31.11 3.00 -12.45
N GLN A 9 -32.20 2.25 -12.36
CA GLN A 9 -32.17 0.79 -12.42
C GLN A 9 -32.44 0.32 -13.85
N PHE A 10 -31.43 -0.28 -14.50
CA PHE A 10 -31.54 -0.81 -15.85
C PHE A 10 -32.19 -2.20 -15.90
N SER A 11 -31.97 -3.02 -14.88
CA SER A 11 -32.61 -4.32 -14.69
C SER A 11 -32.66 -4.68 -13.20
N GLU A 12 -33.24 -5.82 -12.84
CA GLU A 12 -33.36 -6.29 -11.45
C GLU A 12 -32.04 -6.14 -10.65
N LYS A 13 -30.90 -6.42 -11.29
CA LYS A 13 -29.58 -6.41 -10.64
C LYS A 13 -28.56 -5.46 -11.26
N VAL A 14 -29.00 -4.53 -12.12
CA VAL A 14 -28.06 -3.61 -12.81
C VAL A 14 -28.51 -2.17 -12.60
N PHE A 15 -27.59 -1.35 -12.08
CA PHE A 15 -27.83 0.04 -11.72
C PHE A 15 -26.81 0.95 -12.40
N CYS A 16 -27.28 2.09 -12.90
CA CYS A 16 -26.49 3.19 -13.40
C CYS A 16 -26.42 4.27 -12.32
N ILE A 17 -25.22 4.60 -11.85
CA ILE A 17 -24.98 5.53 -10.75
C ILE A 17 -24.12 6.68 -11.27
N VAL A 18 -24.54 7.91 -11.01
CA VAL A 18 -23.76 9.12 -11.26
C VAL A 18 -23.24 9.66 -9.94
N VAL A 19 -21.93 9.83 -9.82
CA VAL A 19 -21.25 10.25 -8.59
C VAL A 19 -20.32 11.44 -8.84
N GLU A 20 -20.21 12.34 -7.87
CA GLU A 20 -19.23 13.43 -7.90
C GLU A 20 -17.81 12.88 -7.72
N ALA A 21 -16.91 13.18 -8.64
CA ALA A 21 -15.48 12.87 -8.52
C ALA A 21 -14.69 13.81 -9.46
N PRO A 22 -14.57 15.11 -9.13
CA PRO A 22 -14.15 16.14 -10.07
C PRO A 22 -12.74 15.90 -10.65
N LEU A 23 -11.76 15.58 -9.81
CA LEU A 23 -10.38 15.33 -10.27
C LEU A 23 -10.32 14.15 -11.24
N ILE A 24 -11.09 13.09 -10.96
CA ILE A 24 -11.15 11.90 -11.80
C ILE A 24 -11.87 12.20 -13.12
N ALA A 25 -12.99 12.94 -13.07
CA ALA A 25 -13.75 13.31 -14.26
C ALA A 25 -12.90 14.10 -15.27
N HIS A 26 -12.02 14.98 -14.79
CA HIS A 26 -11.10 15.76 -15.64
C HIS A 26 -9.96 14.90 -16.24
N SER A 27 -9.37 14.03 -15.43
CA SER A 27 -8.16 13.28 -15.80
C SER A 27 -8.44 11.97 -16.55
N CYS A 28 -9.61 11.35 -16.35
CA CYS A 28 -9.92 10.05 -16.94
C CYS A 28 -9.94 10.07 -18.47
N ARG A 29 -9.59 8.92 -19.06
CA ARG A 29 -9.59 8.66 -20.50
C ARG A 29 -10.30 7.33 -20.76
N ALA A 30 -10.57 7.05 -22.04
CA ALA A 30 -11.18 5.78 -22.43
C ALA A 30 -10.37 4.58 -21.91
N GLY A 31 -11.04 3.54 -21.44
CA GLY A 31 -10.42 2.34 -20.86
C GLY A 31 -10.05 2.46 -19.38
N ASN A 32 -10.11 3.65 -18.78
CA ASN A 32 -9.88 3.80 -17.34
C ASN A 32 -11.04 3.29 -16.48
N PHE A 33 -10.70 2.90 -15.26
CA PHE A 33 -11.64 2.49 -14.23
C PHE A 33 -11.34 3.21 -12.91
N VAL A 34 -12.21 3.03 -11.91
CA VAL A 34 -12.03 3.51 -10.54
C VAL A 34 -12.11 2.35 -9.57
N ILE A 35 -11.59 2.53 -8.36
CA ILE A 35 -11.90 1.66 -7.22
C ILE A 35 -12.78 2.42 -6.25
N VAL A 36 -13.83 1.76 -5.77
CA VAL A 36 -14.82 2.32 -4.85
C VAL A 36 -14.78 1.51 -3.55
N ARG A 37 -14.74 2.21 -2.41
CA ARG A 37 -15.02 1.65 -1.09
C ARG A 37 -16.25 2.35 -0.52
N VAL A 38 -17.33 1.59 -0.31
CA VAL A 38 -18.65 2.14 0.04
C VAL A 38 -18.65 2.71 1.46
N ASP A 39 -18.21 1.91 2.43
CA ASP A 39 -18.06 2.28 3.84
C ASP A 39 -16.73 1.74 4.41
N LYS A 40 -16.43 2.04 5.67
CA LYS A 40 -15.18 1.65 6.33
C LYS A 40 -14.92 0.13 6.38
N ASN A 41 -15.97 -0.69 6.30
CA ASN A 41 -15.89 -2.15 6.37
C ASN A 41 -15.93 -2.79 4.97
N SER A 42 -16.21 -2.01 3.93
CA SER A 42 -16.39 -2.50 2.57
C SER A 42 -15.07 -2.87 1.89
N GLU A 43 -15.13 -3.83 0.97
CA GLU A 43 -14.03 -4.10 0.05
C GLU A 43 -13.81 -2.90 -0.88
N ARG A 44 -12.58 -2.80 -1.39
CA ARG A 44 -12.21 -1.93 -2.50
C ARG A 44 -12.49 -2.64 -3.83
N VAL A 45 -13.58 -2.29 -4.51
CA VAL A 45 -14.03 -2.97 -5.74
C VAL A 45 -13.76 -2.11 -6.98
N PRO A 46 -13.15 -2.66 -8.05
CA PRO A 46 -12.96 -1.92 -9.30
C PRO A 46 -14.25 -1.82 -10.11
N TYR A 47 -14.56 -0.62 -10.58
CA TYR A 47 -15.70 -0.33 -11.47
C TYR A 47 -15.28 0.52 -12.66
N THR A 48 -15.81 0.20 -13.84
CA THR A 48 -15.50 0.94 -15.06
C THR A 48 -16.19 2.30 -15.09
N ILE A 49 -15.49 3.30 -15.62
CA ILE A 49 -16.05 4.62 -15.91
C ILE A 49 -16.78 4.52 -17.26
N ALA A 50 -18.12 4.51 -17.25
CA ALA A 50 -18.92 4.44 -18.47
C ALA A 50 -18.99 5.81 -19.18
N LYS A 51 -19.10 6.89 -18.39
CA LYS A 51 -19.06 8.28 -18.86
C LYS A 51 -18.38 9.16 -17.81
N ALA A 52 -17.82 10.26 -18.25
CA ALA A 52 -17.31 11.32 -17.39
C ALA A 52 -17.75 12.68 -17.93
N ASP A 53 -18.10 13.59 -17.02
CA ASP A 53 -18.48 14.97 -17.30
C ASP A 53 -17.50 15.88 -16.52
N PRO A 54 -16.43 16.39 -17.17
CA PRO A 54 -15.46 17.26 -16.52
C PRO A 54 -16.08 18.56 -15.98
N GLU A 55 -17.04 19.15 -16.71
CA GLU A 55 -17.66 20.42 -16.33
C GLU A 55 -18.48 20.29 -15.05
N LYS A 56 -19.24 19.19 -14.92
CA LYS A 56 -19.99 18.89 -13.69
C LYS A 56 -19.14 18.20 -12.63
N GLY A 57 -17.97 17.70 -13.00
CA GLY A 57 -17.10 16.93 -12.13
C GLY A 57 -17.69 15.58 -11.73
N THR A 58 -18.44 14.90 -12.62
CA THR A 58 -19.13 13.64 -12.30
C THR A 58 -18.68 12.46 -13.16
N LEU A 59 -18.82 11.26 -12.61
CA LEU A 59 -18.61 9.99 -13.28
C LEU A 59 -19.92 9.21 -13.34
N THR A 60 -20.15 8.49 -14.43
CA THR A 60 -21.23 7.50 -14.55
C THR A 60 -20.63 6.10 -14.50
N MET A 61 -21.13 5.26 -13.59
CA MET A 61 -20.74 3.86 -13.44
C MET A 61 -21.97 2.97 -13.63
N VAL A 62 -21.77 1.80 -14.26
CA VAL A 62 -22.81 0.77 -14.31
C VAL A 62 -22.37 -0.41 -13.46
N ILE A 63 -23.18 -0.73 -12.45
CA ILE A 63 -22.88 -1.68 -11.39
C ILE A 63 -23.84 -2.85 -11.52
N GLN A 64 -23.29 -4.07 -11.42
CA GLN A 64 -24.09 -5.27 -11.26
C GLN A 64 -24.04 -5.72 -9.81
N GLU A 65 -25.21 -5.92 -9.21
CA GLU A 65 -25.35 -6.46 -7.85
C GLU A 65 -25.01 -7.96 -7.85
N VAL A 66 -23.83 -8.31 -7.34
CA VAL A 66 -23.31 -9.69 -7.34
C VAL A 66 -22.77 -10.17 -5.98
N GLY A 67 -22.28 -9.26 -5.15
CA GLY A 67 -21.72 -9.56 -3.83
C GLY A 67 -21.98 -8.44 -2.81
N LEU A 68 -21.46 -8.59 -1.61
CA LEU A 68 -21.80 -7.75 -0.45
C LEU A 68 -21.56 -6.26 -0.71
N SER A 69 -20.34 -5.87 -1.11
CA SER A 69 -20.01 -4.46 -1.33
C SER A 69 -20.73 -3.86 -2.55
N SER A 70 -20.98 -4.64 -3.61
CA SER A 70 -21.83 -4.16 -4.73
C SER A 70 -23.29 -3.97 -4.31
N THR A 71 -23.79 -4.82 -3.39
CA THR A 71 -25.14 -4.69 -2.85
C THR A 71 -25.25 -3.42 -2.02
N LYS A 72 -24.29 -3.16 -1.13
CA LYS A 72 -24.23 -1.91 -0.35
C LYS A 72 -24.21 -0.67 -1.25
N LEU A 73 -23.42 -0.70 -2.33
CA LEU A 73 -23.38 0.41 -3.30
C LEU A 73 -24.73 0.60 -4.00
N CYS A 74 -25.40 -0.49 -4.39
CA CYS A 74 -26.71 -0.47 -5.02
C CYS A 74 -27.86 -0.14 -4.05
N GLU A 75 -27.65 -0.20 -2.73
CA GLU A 75 -28.61 0.22 -1.70
C GLU A 75 -28.57 1.74 -1.44
N LEU A 76 -27.48 2.42 -1.80
CA LEU A 76 -27.38 3.88 -1.66
C LEU A 76 -28.33 4.62 -2.62
N GLU A 77 -28.84 5.77 -2.20
CA GLU A 77 -29.78 6.61 -2.95
C GLU A 77 -29.18 7.98 -3.32
N PRO A 78 -29.76 8.69 -4.32
CA PRO A 78 -29.35 10.05 -4.64
C PRO A 78 -29.41 10.96 -3.40
N GLY A 79 -28.28 11.60 -3.08
CA GLY A 79 -28.12 12.31 -1.81
C GLY A 79 -27.05 11.71 -0.91
N ASP A 80 -26.90 10.38 -0.95
CA ASP A 80 -25.90 9.66 -0.16
C ASP A 80 -24.49 9.86 -0.71
N SER A 81 -23.48 9.41 0.03
CA SER A 81 -22.08 9.50 -0.38
C SER A 81 -21.37 8.15 -0.24
N VAL A 82 -20.49 7.88 -1.19
CA VAL A 82 -19.50 6.81 -1.10
C VAL A 82 -18.33 7.29 -0.26
N LEU A 83 -17.79 6.44 0.61
CA LEU A 83 -16.65 6.82 1.46
C LEU A 83 -15.42 7.20 0.64
N ASP A 84 -14.94 6.29 -0.23
CA ASP A 84 -13.72 6.50 -1.01
C ASP A 84 -13.89 6.13 -2.48
N ILE A 85 -13.37 6.97 -3.37
CA ILE A 85 -13.24 6.70 -4.81
C ILE A 85 -11.84 7.11 -5.25
N VAL A 86 -11.09 6.17 -5.81
CA VAL A 86 -9.75 6.43 -6.36
C VAL A 86 -9.69 6.12 -7.85
N GLY A 87 -9.02 6.99 -8.60
CA GLY A 87 -8.75 6.81 -10.02
C GLY A 87 -8.34 8.13 -10.70
N PRO A 88 -8.26 8.16 -12.03
CA PRO A 88 -8.45 7.05 -12.94
C PRO A 88 -7.32 6.00 -12.80
N LEU A 89 -7.69 4.74 -12.88
CA LEU A 89 -6.79 3.58 -12.81
C LEU A 89 -6.67 2.90 -14.17
N GLY A 90 -5.63 2.07 -14.30
CA GLY A 90 -5.27 1.46 -15.58
C GLY A 90 -4.56 2.41 -16.54
N ASN A 91 -4.17 1.85 -17.66
CA ASN A 91 -3.74 2.56 -18.85
C ASN A 91 -4.96 2.88 -19.70
N ALA A 92 -4.94 4.08 -20.29
CA ALA A 92 -5.95 4.44 -21.26
C ALA A 92 -5.86 3.52 -22.49
N SER A 93 -7.00 3.26 -23.11
CA SER A 93 -7.07 2.54 -24.38
C SER A 93 -6.18 3.20 -25.42
N ARG A 94 -5.51 2.40 -26.25
CA ARG A 94 -4.77 2.93 -27.40
C ARG A 94 -5.77 3.30 -28.50
N ILE A 95 -5.90 4.59 -28.77
CA ILE A 95 -6.83 5.12 -29.77
C ILE A 95 -6.05 5.64 -30.97
N GLU A 96 -6.26 5.01 -32.13
CA GLU A 96 -5.69 5.40 -33.42
C GLU A 96 -6.77 5.29 -34.49
N ASN A 97 -6.51 5.79 -35.70
CA ASN A 97 -7.36 5.53 -36.86
C ASN A 97 -6.91 4.23 -37.54
N TYR A 98 -7.50 3.12 -37.10
CA TYR A 98 -7.23 1.77 -37.60
C TYR A 98 -7.93 1.46 -38.92
N GLY A 99 -9.09 2.07 -39.18
CA GLY A 99 -9.97 1.70 -40.28
C GLY A 99 -11.32 1.19 -39.76
N THR A 100 -11.65 -0.07 -40.01
CA THR A 100 -12.88 -0.72 -39.51
C THR A 100 -12.59 -1.46 -38.20
N VAL A 101 -13.27 -1.06 -37.12
CA VAL A 101 -13.10 -1.64 -35.79
C VAL A 101 -14.42 -2.23 -35.30
N ILE A 102 -14.39 -3.50 -34.88
CA ILE A 102 -15.51 -4.14 -34.20
C ILE A 102 -15.37 -3.93 -32.69
N CYS A 103 -16.40 -3.38 -32.07
CA CYS A 103 -16.53 -3.23 -30.62
C CYS A 103 -17.55 -4.25 -30.09
N ALA A 104 -17.07 -5.38 -29.57
CA ALA A 104 -17.88 -6.47 -29.05
C ALA A 104 -18.14 -6.31 -27.53
N GLY A 105 -19.35 -5.91 -27.15
CA GLY A 105 -19.75 -5.64 -25.75
C GLY A 105 -20.74 -6.67 -25.21
N GLY A 106 -20.51 -7.18 -24.00
CA GLY A 106 -21.40 -8.17 -23.36
C GLY A 106 -21.87 -7.78 -21.96
N GLY A 107 -23.18 -7.75 -21.71
CA GLY A 107 -23.75 -7.39 -20.40
C GLY A 107 -23.27 -6.02 -19.91
N ILE A 108 -22.78 -5.95 -18.66
CA ILE A 108 -22.16 -4.71 -18.14
C ILE A 108 -20.89 -4.28 -18.89
N GLY A 109 -20.26 -5.18 -19.66
CA GLY A 109 -19.14 -4.84 -20.55
C GLY A 109 -19.53 -3.84 -21.63
N ILE A 110 -20.82 -3.68 -21.94
CA ILE A 110 -21.31 -2.65 -22.84
C ILE A 110 -21.07 -1.24 -22.27
N ALA A 111 -21.18 -1.06 -20.95
CA ALA A 111 -20.86 0.21 -20.30
C ALA A 111 -19.36 0.52 -20.39
N ALA A 112 -18.52 -0.52 -20.30
CA ALA A 112 -17.06 -0.40 -20.38
C ALA A 112 -16.55 -0.13 -21.80
N ILE A 113 -17.22 -0.64 -22.83
CA ILE A 113 -16.81 -0.43 -24.23
C ILE A 113 -17.27 0.92 -24.78
N LEU A 114 -18.31 1.53 -24.20
CA LEU A 114 -18.84 2.85 -24.58
C LEU A 114 -17.78 3.97 -24.66
N PRO A 115 -16.92 4.21 -23.66
CA PRO A 115 -15.91 5.27 -23.76
C PRO A 115 -14.87 4.98 -24.85
N ILE A 116 -14.55 3.71 -25.09
CA ILE A 116 -13.55 3.27 -26.07
C ILE A 116 -14.09 3.45 -27.49
N LEU A 117 -15.29 2.95 -27.78
CA LEU A 117 -15.91 3.11 -29.09
C LEU A 117 -16.18 4.59 -29.39
N THR A 118 -16.50 5.40 -28.38
CA THR A 118 -16.65 6.85 -28.53
C THR A 118 -15.34 7.50 -28.97
N ALA A 119 -14.23 7.12 -28.34
CA ALA A 119 -12.91 7.63 -28.69
C ALA A 119 -12.45 7.14 -30.08
N LEU A 120 -12.67 5.87 -30.42
CA LEU A 120 -12.38 5.31 -31.75
C LEU A 120 -13.18 6.02 -32.84
N LYS A 121 -14.48 6.26 -32.62
CA LYS A 121 -15.33 6.98 -33.58
C LYS A 121 -14.83 8.40 -33.80
N LYS A 122 -14.48 9.11 -32.71
CA LYS A 122 -13.91 10.46 -32.78
C LYS A 122 -12.55 10.50 -33.49
N ALA A 123 -11.77 9.41 -33.42
CA ALA A 123 -10.51 9.27 -34.15
C ALA A 123 -10.68 8.97 -35.65
N GLY A 124 -11.92 8.82 -36.14
CA GLY A 124 -12.23 8.64 -37.55
C GLY A 124 -12.42 7.18 -38.00
N ASN A 125 -12.48 6.23 -37.08
CA ASN A 125 -12.72 4.83 -37.40
C ASN A 125 -14.17 4.60 -37.86
N ARG A 126 -14.35 3.59 -38.71
CA ARG A 126 -15.64 2.92 -38.91
C ARG A 126 -15.86 1.97 -37.75
N VAL A 127 -16.86 2.25 -36.91
CA VAL A 127 -17.12 1.51 -35.66
C VAL A 127 -18.37 0.66 -35.82
N ILE A 128 -18.22 -0.65 -35.70
CA ILE A 128 -19.33 -1.60 -35.74
C ILE A 128 -19.45 -2.23 -34.37
N SER A 129 -20.53 -1.92 -33.67
CA SER A 129 -20.76 -2.42 -32.32
C SER A 129 -21.57 -3.71 -32.36
N VAL A 130 -21.07 -4.77 -31.75
CA VAL A 130 -21.80 -6.04 -31.58
C VAL A 130 -22.09 -6.21 -30.09
N LEU A 131 -23.34 -6.01 -29.71
CA LEU A 131 -23.79 -6.03 -28.32
C LEU A 131 -24.48 -7.36 -28.02
N ALA A 132 -24.13 -7.97 -26.88
CA ALA A 132 -24.68 -9.26 -26.48
C ALA A 132 -25.19 -9.28 -25.04
N GLY A 133 -26.26 -10.05 -24.80
CA GLY A 133 -26.83 -10.31 -23.50
C GLY A 133 -27.62 -11.63 -23.48
N ARG A 134 -27.85 -12.22 -22.30
CA ARG A 134 -28.67 -13.45 -22.22
C ARG A 134 -30.13 -13.18 -22.60
N THR A 135 -30.62 -12.00 -22.21
CA THR A 135 -31.97 -11.48 -22.45
C THR A 135 -31.89 -10.00 -22.82
N LYS A 136 -32.98 -9.42 -23.30
CA LYS A 136 -33.12 -7.99 -23.65
C LYS A 136 -32.66 -7.06 -22.53
N GLU A 137 -33.00 -7.38 -21.28
CA GLU A 137 -32.75 -6.54 -20.09
C GLU A 137 -31.26 -6.41 -19.75
N LEU A 138 -30.42 -7.32 -20.26
CA LEU A 138 -28.97 -7.29 -20.06
C LEU A 138 -28.22 -6.57 -21.18
N VAL A 139 -28.91 -6.13 -22.24
CA VAL A 139 -28.34 -5.31 -23.31
C VAL A 139 -28.56 -3.83 -22.98
N ILE A 140 -27.63 -3.27 -22.22
CA ILE A 140 -27.72 -1.91 -21.67
C ILE A 140 -27.16 -0.85 -22.63
N MET A 141 -27.54 0.42 -22.42
CA MET A 141 -26.92 1.60 -23.07
C MET A 141 -26.90 1.58 -24.61
N VAL A 142 -27.84 0.88 -25.26
CA VAL A 142 -27.89 0.72 -26.72
C VAL A 142 -27.93 2.06 -27.45
N ASP A 143 -28.75 3.00 -26.99
CA ASP A 143 -28.88 4.32 -27.60
C ASP A 143 -27.59 5.14 -27.48
N ASP A 144 -26.85 4.99 -26.39
CA ASP A 144 -25.56 5.65 -26.21
C ASP A 144 -24.49 5.05 -27.12
N VAL A 145 -24.48 3.73 -27.28
CA VAL A 145 -23.59 3.03 -28.22
C VAL A 145 -23.91 3.42 -29.67
N ALA A 146 -25.18 3.47 -30.03
CA ALA A 146 -25.63 3.78 -31.39
C ALA A 146 -25.21 5.19 -31.84
N LYS A 147 -25.17 6.18 -30.94
CA LYS A 147 -24.67 7.54 -31.24
C LYS A 147 -23.25 7.57 -31.79
N TYR A 148 -22.42 6.59 -31.41
CA TYR A 148 -21.00 6.54 -31.75
C TYR A 148 -20.62 5.29 -32.55
N SER A 149 -21.61 4.62 -33.15
CA SER A 149 -21.40 3.46 -34.03
C SER A 149 -21.95 3.77 -35.42
N ASP A 150 -21.27 3.27 -36.46
CA ASP A 150 -21.81 3.28 -37.82
C ASP A 150 -22.88 2.20 -38.00
N GLU A 151 -22.78 1.12 -37.22
CA GLU A 151 -23.74 0.04 -37.18
C GLU A 151 -23.76 -0.59 -35.78
N VAL A 152 -24.95 -0.99 -35.34
CA VAL A 152 -25.14 -1.74 -34.09
C VAL A 152 -25.84 -3.06 -34.40
N ILE A 153 -25.20 -4.17 -34.07
CA ILE A 153 -25.74 -5.52 -34.14
C ILE A 153 -26.04 -5.98 -32.71
N ILE A 154 -27.27 -6.39 -32.46
CA ILE A 154 -27.69 -6.87 -31.14
C ILE A 154 -27.92 -8.37 -31.22
N MET A 155 -27.30 -9.10 -30.28
CA MET A 155 -27.36 -10.55 -30.14
C MET A 155 -27.93 -10.90 -28.77
N THR A 156 -28.97 -11.73 -28.71
CA THR A 156 -29.46 -12.29 -27.44
C THR A 156 -29.50 -13.80 -27.47
N ASP A 157 -29.11 -14.45 -26.37
CA ASP A 157 -29.07 -15.92 -26.30
C ASP A 157 -30.46 -16.53 -26.52
N ASP A 158 -31.50 -15.90 -25.97
CA ASP A 158 -32.90 -16.32 -26.07
C ASP A 158 -33.63 -15.79 -27.33
N GLY A 159 -33.08 -14.78 -28.00
CA GLY A 159 -33.71 -14.09 -29.13
C GLY A 159 -34.74 -13.03 -28.74
N SER A 160 -34.77 -12.61 -27.47
CA SER A 160 -35.70 -11.59 -26.95
C SER A 160 -35.46 -10.19 -27.53
N TYR A 161 -34.26 -9.91 -28.06
CA TYR A 161 -33.93 -8.63 -28.69
C TYR A 161 -32.81 -8.77 -29.73
N GLY A 162 -32.98 -8.15 -30.89
CA GLY A 162 -32.06 -8.30 -32.01
C GLY A 162 -32.11 -9.71 -32.62
N LYS A 163 -30.96 -10.31 -32.91
CA LYS A 163 -30.85 -11.66 -33.47
C LYS A 163 -30.58 -12.67 -32.35
N LYS A 164 -31.12 -13.89 -32.50
CA LYS A 164 -30.81 -14.99 -31.58
C LYS A 164 -29.38 -15.49 -31.80
N GLY A 165 -28.58 -15.51 -30.74
CA GLY A 165 -27.22 -16.04 -30.76
C GLY A 165 -26.29 -15.31 -29.78
N VAL A 166 -25.05 -15.77 -29.74
CA VAL A 166 -23.98 -15.16 -28.93
C VAL A 166 -23.22 -14.10 -29.73
N VAL A 167 -22.44 -13.26 -29.04
CA VAL A 167 -21.67 -12.16 -29.67
C VAL A 167 -20.83 -12.65 -30.85
N THR A 168 -20.31 -13.87 -30.76
CA THR A 168 -19.36 -14.38 -31.75
C THR A 168 -20.00 -14.56 -33.11
N VAL A 169 -21.29 -14.88 -33.17
CA VAL A 169 -22.03 -14.98 -34.43
C VAL A 169 -22.13 -13.61 -35.11
N GLY A 170 -22.44 -12.56 -34.34
CA GLY A 170 -22.51 -11.19 -34.88
C GLY A 170 -21.14 -10.65 -35.31
N VAL A 171 -20.07 -10.96 -34.58
CA VAL A 171 -18.70 -10.59 -34.96
C VAL A 171 -18.28 -11.29 -36.25
N GLU A 172 -18.52 -12.61 -36.37
CA GLU A 172 -18.16 -13.38 -37.56
C GLU A 172 -18.95 -12.93 -38.79
N GLU A 173 -20.23 -12.56 -38.63
CA GLU A 173 -21.06 -11.99 -39.71
C GLU A 173 -20.41 -10.74 -40.32
N VAL A 174 -19.89 -9.83 -39.48
CA VAL A 174 -19.22 -8.61 -39.94
C VAL A 174 -17.91 -8.94 -40.65
N ILE A 175 -17.08 -9.81 -40.06
CA ILE A 175 -15.78 -10.23 -40.64
C ILE A 175 -15.97 -10.89 -42.01
N GLN A 176 -17.03 -11.66 -42.20
CA GLN A 176 -17.34 -12.28 -43.49
C GLN A 176 -17.90 -11.30 -44.52
N ARG A 177 -18.52 -10.21 -44.04
CA ARG A 177 -19.17 -9.20 -44.88
C ARG A 177 -18.20 -8.14 -45.39
N GLU A 178 -17.28 -7.68 -44.54
CA GLU A 178 -16.36 -6.59 -44.88
C GLU A 178 -14.99 -6.73 -44.20
N HIS A 179 -14.01 -5.94 -44.67
CA HIS A 179 -12.67 -5.92 -44.08
C HIS A 179 -12.68 -5.29 -42.68
N VAL A 180 -12.03 -5.95 -41.72
CA VAL A 180 -11.95 -5.55 -40.32
C VAL A 180 -10.49 -5.46 -39.90
N ASP A 181 -10.08 -4.29 -39.41
CA ASP A 181 -8.70 -4.00 -39.01
C ASP A 181 -8.43 -4.37 -37.56
N LYS A 182 -9.46 -4.33 -36.70
CA LYS A 182 -9.31 -4.59 -35.27
C LYS A 182 -10.60 -5.05 -34.60
N VAL A 183 -10.47 -5.92 -33.60
CA VAL A 183 -11.56 -6.31 -32.70
C VAL A 183 -11.22 -5.89 -31.27
N VAL A 184 -12.16 -5.24 -30.59
CA VAL A 184 -12.07 -4.95 -29.15
C VAL A 184 -13.23 -5.67 -28.46
N ALA A 185 -12.94 -6.54 -27.49
CA ALA A 185 -13.97 -7.32 -26.81
C ALA A 185 -13.96 -7.09 -25.30
N ILE A 186 -15.13 -6.75 -24.74
CA ILE A 186 -15.31 -6.47 -23.32
C ILE A 186 -16.63 -7.06 -22.83
N GLY A 187 -16.56 -7.89 -21.80
CA GLY A 187 -17.75 -8.56 -21.26
C GLY A 187 -17.38 -9.79 -20.42
N PRO A 188 -18.28 -10.78 -20.34
CA PRO A 188 -17.98 -12.04 -19.65
C PRO A 188 -16.68 -12.68 -20.17
N PRO A 189 -15.82 -13.23 -19.32
CA PRO A 189 -14.52 -13.77 -19.77
C PRO A 189 -14.63 -14.87 -20.83
N MET A 190 -15.68 -15.70 -20.75
CA MET A 190 -15.98 -16.69 -21.80
C MET A 190 -16.26 -16.03 -23.15
N MET A 191 -17.01 -14.93 -23.16
CA MET A 191 -17.26 -14.15 -24.36
C MET A 191 -15.95 -13.60 -24.94
N MET A 192 -15.13 -12.96 -24.10
CA MET A 192 -13.86 -12.39 -24.54
C MET A 192 -12.91 -13.46 -25.11
N LYS A 193 -12.82 -14.64 -24.47
CA LYS A 193 -12.04 -15.78 -24.97
C LYS A 193 -12.45 -16.19 -26.38
N PHE A 194 -13.74 -16.45 -26.59
CA PHE A 194 -14.19 -16.95 -27.89
C PHE A 194 -14.18 -15.87 -28.98
N THR A 195 -14.42 -14.60 -28.64
CA THR A 195 -14.23 -13.49 -29.58
C THR A 195 -12.77 -13.35 -29.99
N SER A 196 -11.83 -13.47 -29.03
CA SER A 196 -10.40 -13.42 -29.30
C SER A 196 -9.95 -14.60 -30.19
N LEU A 197 -10.33 -15.83 -29.85
CA LEU A 197 -10.00 -17.03 -30.65
C LEU A 197 -10.53 -16.93 -32.09
N MET A 198 -11.70 -16.33 -32.28
CA MET A 198 -12.26 -16.11 -33.60
C MET A 198 -11.49 -15.02 -34.36
N ALA A 199 -11.21 -13.87 -33.75
CA ALA A 199 -10.40 -12.83 -34.39
C ALA A 199 -9.04 -13.39 -34.85
N LYS A 200 -8.41 -14.22 -33.99
CA LYS A 200 -7.19 -14.96 -34.30
C LYS A 200 -7.32 -15.91 -35.48
N LYS A 201 -8.42 -16.67 -35.57
CA LYS A 201 -8.73 -17.55 -36.73
C LYS A 201 -8.71 -16.77 -38.06
N TYR A 202 -9.13 -15.51 -38.03
CA TYR A 202 -9.14 -14.62 -39.20
C TYR A 202 -7.88 -13.74 -39.32
N GLY A 203 -6.90 -13.88 -38.43
CA GLY A 203 -5.67 -13.08 -38.45
C GLY A 203 -5.87 -11.60 -38.08
N ILE A 204 -6.95 -11.27 -37.37
CA ILE A 204 -7.31 -9.90 -37.00
C ILE A 204 -6.74 -9.57 -35.61
N PRO A 205 -5.99 -8.46 -35.46
CA PRO A 205 -5.57 -7.97 -34.15
C PRO A 205 -6.74 -7.78 -33.20
N ASN A 206 -6.61 -8.30 -31.97
CA ASN A 206 -7.67 -8.22 -30.98
C ASN A 206 -7.16 -7.83 -29.59
N ASP A 207 -7.90 -6.93 -28.95
CA ASP A 207 -7.69 -6.52 -27.56
C ASP A 207 -8.90 -6.90 -26.71
N VAL A 208 -8.63 -7.35 -25.49
CA VAL A 208 -9.63 -7.70 -24.47
C VAL A 208 -9.39 -6.90 -23.20
N SER A 209 -10.47 -6.40 -22.59
CA SER A 209 -10.37 -5.66 -21.32
C SER A 209 -10.64 -6.60 -20.15
N LEU A 210 -9.61 -6.91 -19.38
CA LEU A 210 -9.68 -7.89 -18.30
C LEU A 210 -10.16 -7.25 -17.00
N ASN A 211 -11.12 -7.90 -16.35
CA ASN A 211 -11.53 -7.59 -14.98
C ASN A 211 -11.05 -8.71 -14.03
N THR A 212 -10.05 -8.40 -13.22
CA THR A 212 -9.46 -9.31 -12.24
C THR A 212 -9.68 -8.79 -10.82
N ILE A 213 -9.47 -9.63 -9.82
CA ILE A 213 -9.44 -9.24 -8.41
C ILE A 213 -8.42 -8.12 -8.20
N MET A 214 -8.81 -7.02 -7.55
CA MET A 214 -7.93 -5.89 -7.22
C MET A 214 -8.15 -5.49 -5.77
N VAL A 215 -7.11 -5.01 -5.10
CA VAL A 215 -7.20 -4.47 -3.73
C VAL A 215 -6.83 -3.00 -3.70
N ASP A 216 -5.67 -2.64 -4.26
CA ASP A 216 -5.20 -1.25 -4.29
C ASP A 216 -5.53 -0.48 -5.58
N GLY A 217 -5.50 -1.15 -6.74
CA GLY A 217 -5.59 -0.54 -8.07
C GLY A 217 -4.27 0.03 -8.61
N THR A 218 -3.20 0.02 -7.83
CA THR A 218 -1.92 0.70 -8.13
C THR A 218 -0.76 -0.29 -8.35
N GLY A 219 -1.05 -1.59 -8.25
CA GLY A 219 -0.11 -2.68 -8.51
C GLY A 219 0.69 -3.13 -7.29
N MET A 220 0.60 -2.41 -6.17
CA MET A 220 1.42 -2.68 -4.98
C MET A 220 1.07 -4.00 -4.28
N CYS A 221 -0.18 -4.46 -4.38
CA CYS A 221 -0.65 -5.71 -3.82
C CYS A 221 -0.29 -6.90 -4.71
N GLY A 222 -0.37 -6.77 -6.03
CA GLY A 222 -0.19 -7.86 -6.97
C GLY A 222 -1.33 -8.89 -7.02
N ALA A 223 -2.51 -8.56 -6.48
CA ALA A 223 -3.70 -9.42 -6.53
C ALA A 223 -4.21 -9.63 -7.97
N CYS A 224 -4.14 -8.56 -8.78
CA CYS A 224 -4.65 -8.50 -10.15
C CYS A 224 -3.77 -9.21 -11.18
N ARG A 225 -2.77 -9.97 -10.74
CA ARG A 225 -1.77 -10.55 -11.62
C ARG A 225 -2.36 -11.67 -12.48
N LEU A 226 -1.90 -11.73 -13.72
CA LEU A 226 -2.19 -12.80 -14.68
C LEU A 226 -0.97 -13.09 -15.56
N THR A 227 -0.84 -14.32 -16.04
CA THR A 227 0.09 -14.67 -17.11
C THR A 227 -0.40 -14.14 -18.46
N ILE A 228 0.36 -13.21 -19.05
CA ILE A 228 0.12 -12.66 -20.39
C ILE A 228 1.40 -12.80 -21.21
N GLY A 229 1.36 -13.57 -22.29
CA GLY A 229 2.52 -13.79 -23.17
C GLY A 229 3.68 -14.49 -22.46
N GLY A 230 3.37 -15.42 -21.55
CA GLY A 230 4.34 -16.16 -20.75
C GLY A 230 5.01 -15.34 -19.63
N LYS A 231 4.48 -14.16 -19.30
CA LYS A 231 4.99 -13.30 -18.22
C LYS A 231 3.86 -12.86 -17.31
N THR A 232 4.12 -12.82 -16.01
CA THR A 232 3.21 -12.21 -15.04
C THR A 232 3.09 -10.71 -15.32
N LYS A 233 1.85 -10.24 -15.50
CA LYS A 233 1.45 -8.84 -15.70
C LYS A 233 0.44 -8.43 -14.66
N PHE A 234 0.43 -7.15 -14.31
CA PHE A 234 -0.50 -6.58 -13.34
C PHE A 234 -1.62 -5.83 -14.06
N VAL A 235 -2.83 -6.38 -14.10
CA VAL A 235 -3.95 -5.80 -14.87
C VAL A 235 -4.22 -4.33 -14.54
N CYS A 236 -4.06 -3.91 -13.28
CA CYS A 236 -4.37 -2.55 -12.85
C CYS A 236 -3.36 -1.47 -13.30
N ILE A 237 -2.12 -1.84 -13.67
CA ILE A 237 -1.09 -0.87 -14.11
C ILE A 237 -0.48 -1.19 -15.48
N ASP A 238 -0.53 -2.44 -15.92
CA ASP A 238 -0.15 -2.86 -17.27
C ASP A 238 -1.35 -2.85 -18.23
N GLY A 239 -2.57 -3.04 -17.72
CA GLY A 239 -3.83 -3.13 -18.49
C GLY A 239 -4.78 -1.95 -18.24
N PRO A 240 -6.12 -2.13 -18.26
CA PRO A 240 -6.80 -3.42 -18.25
C PRO A 240 -6.89 -4.11 -19.62
N GLU A 241 -6.56 -3.40 -20.71
CA GLU A 241 -6.57 -3.95 -22.07
C GLU A 241 -5.28 -4.71 -22.40
N PHE A 242 -5.44 -5.93 -22.92
CA PHE A 242 -4.35 -6.78 -23.36
C PHE A 242 -4.69 -7.43 -24.70
N ASN A 243 -3.66 -7.84 -25.45
CA ASN A 243 -3.85 -8.69 -26.62
C ASN A 243 -4.45 -10.04 -26.19
N GLY A 244 -5.64 -10.36 -26.69
CA GLY A 244 -6.39 -11.56 -26.30
C GLY A 244 -5.70 -12.88 -26.65
N ASP A 245 -4.82 -12.88 -27.66
CA ASP A 245 -4.06 -14.06 -28.08
C ASP A 245 -2.99 -14.48 -27.08
N LEU A 246 -2.59 -13.55 -26.20
CA LEU A 246 -1.53 -13.74 -25.21
C LEU A 246 -2.07 -14.06 -23.81
N VAL A 247 -3.38 -13.99 -23.60
CA VAL A 247 -4.02 -14.23 -22.29
C VAL A 247 -4.01 -15.72 -21.96
N ASP A 248 -3.51 -16.07 -20.77
CA ASP A 248 -3.76 -17.39 -20.20
C ASP A 248 -5.19 -17.45 -19.64
N TRP A 249 -6.12 -17.86 -20.51
CA TRP A 249 -7.53 -17.93 -20.16
C TRP A 249 -7.83 -18.97 -19.07
N ASP A 250 -7.08 -20.07 -19.02
CA ASP A 250 -7.33 -21.14 -18.05
C ASP A 250 -6.90 -20.70 -16.65
N GLU A 251 -5.76 -20.01 -16.53
CA GLU A 251 -5.35 -19.31 -15.30
C GLU A 251 -6.40 -18.27 -14.88
N MET A 252 -6.87 -17.44 -15.81
CA MET A 252 -7.86 -16.40 -15.55
C MET A 252 -9.16 -16.99 -14.96
N PHE A 253 -9.72 -18.04 -15.57
CA PHE A 253 -10.96 -18.66 -15.08
C PHE A 253 -10.80 -19.25 -13.68
N LYS A 254 -9.67 -19.90 -13.39
CA LYS A 254 -9.37 -20.44 -12.06
C LYS A 254 -9.31 -19.30 -11.03
N ARG A 255 -8.55 -18.24 -11.32
CA ARG A 255 -8.38 -17.10 -10.39
C ARG A 255 -9.67 -16.32 -10.14
N MET A 256 -10.56 -16.19 -11.13
CA MET A 256 -11.90 -15.59 -10.92
C MET A 256 -12.80 -16.40 -9.98
N GLY A 257 -12.50 -17.68 -9.76
CA GLY A 257 -13.19 -18.52 -8.79
C GLY A 257 -12.70 -18.36 -7.35
N THR A 258 -11.63 -17.58 -7.10
CA THR A 258 -10.90 -17.58 -5.81
C THR A 258 -11.83 -17.41 -4.61
N PHE A 259 -12.70 -16.39 -4.63
CA PHE A 259 -13.52 -16.01 -3.48
C PHE A 259 -15.01 -16.36 -3.60
N LYS A 260 -15.45 -17.03 -4.69
CA LYS A 260 -16.87 -17.37 -4.90
C LYS A 260 -17.49 -18.16 -3.74
N GLY A 261 -16.70 -19.04 -3.12
CA GLY A 261 -17.15 -19.80 -1.95
C GLY A 261 -17.37 -18.89 -0.73
N VAL A 262 -16.43 -17.99 -0.47
CA VAL A 262 -16.48 -17.00 0.63
C VAL A 262 -17.66 -16.05 0.43
N GLU A 263 -17.80 -15.48 -0.77
CA GLU A 263 -18.91 -14.57 -1.10
C GLU A 263 -20.28 -15.24 -0.94
N ARG A 264 -20.42 -16.52 -1.32
CA ARG A 264 -21.67 -17.25 -1.15
C ARG A 264 -22.03 -17.38 0.33
N GLU A 265 -21.07 -17.77 1.17
CA GLU A 265 -21.28 -17.91 2.62
C GLU A 265 -21.67 -16.56 3.26
N GLU A 266 -21.03 -15.47 2.86
CA GLU A 266 -21.35 -14.12 3.37
C GLU A 266 -22.73 -13.64 2.91
N MET A 267 -23.10 -13.89 1.66
CA MET A 267 -24.45 -13.54 1.17
C MET A 267 -25.54 -14.37 1.86
N GLU A 268 -25.28 -15.65 2.15
CA GLU A 268 -26.16 -16.50 2.96
C GLU A 268 -26.32 -15.92 4.37
N ARG A 269 -25.22 -15.53 5.04
CA ARG A 269 -25.25 -14.87 6.37
C ARG A 269 -26.05 -13.58 6.36
N LYS A 270 -25.85 -12.70 5.35
CA LYS A 270 -26.64 -11.47 5.20
C LYS A 270 -28.13 -11.82 5.11
N SER A 271 -28.49 -12.79 4.26
CA SER A 271 -29.89 -13.20 4.06
C SER A 271 -30.56 -13.78 5.32
N THR A 272 -29.80 -14.48 6.18
CA THR A 272 -30.32 -15.02 7.46
C THR A 272 -30.42 -13.95 8.54
N ASN A 273 -29.53 -12.96 8.54
CA ASN A 273 -29.52 -11.87 9.53
C ASN A 273 -30.62 -10.81 9.27
N VAL A 274 -31.26 -10.80 8.09
CA VAL A 274 -32.46 -9.97 7.83
C VAL A 274 -33.65 -10.36 8.75
N ARG A 275 -33.58 -11.46 9.51
CA ARG A 275 -34.63 -11.87 10.46
C ARG A 275 -34.41 -11.48 11.92
N HIS A 276 -33.33 -10.79 12.27
CA HIS A 276 -33.16 -10.22 13.61
C HIS A 276 -32.35 -8.93 13.57
N THR A 277 -33.05 -7.80 13.54
CA THR A 277 -32.51 -6.52 14.02
C THR A 277 -33.58 -5.81 14.84
N ASP A 278 -33.72 -6.24 16.08
CA ASP A 278 -34.07 -5.40 17.23
C ASP A 278 -33.06 -5.79 18.30
N ASP A 279 -32.10 -4.92 18.58
CA ASP A 279 -31.99 -4.22 19.86
C ASP A 279 -30.59 -3.60 20.02
N THR A 280 -30.64 -2.46 20.67
CA THR A 280 -29.61 -1.48 21.00
C THR A 280 -28.46 -2.03 21.86
N SER A 281 -27.29 -1.42 21.75
CA SER A 281 -26.44 -1.21 22.93
C SER A 281 -25.66 0.09 22.84
N ASP A 282 -25.90 0.90 23.85
CA ASP A 282 -25.28 2.19 24.15
C ASP A 282 -23.75 2.12 24.06
N ARG A 283 -23.18 2.95 23.18
CA ARG A 283 -21.82 3.44 23.40
C ARG A 283 -21.93 4.71 24.24
N GLN A 284 -21.55 4.58 25.50
CA GLN A 284 -21.36 5.74 26.37
C GLN A 284 -20.41 6.75 25.70
N PRO A 285 -20.74 8.05 25.71
CA PRO A 285 -19.81 9.07 25.27
C PRO A 285 -18.59 9.10 26.21
N ILE A 286 -17.41 9.08 25.61
CA ILE A 286 -16.15 9.40 26.28
C ILE A 286 -16.30 10.80 26.87
N PRO A 287 -15.99 11.04 28.16
CA PRO A 287 -16.13 12.36 28.73
C PRO A 287 -15.16 13.33 28.05
N THR A 288 -15.69 14.35 27.38
CA THR A 288 -14.94 15.57 27.06
C THR A 288 -14.60 16.26 28.37
N LYS A 289 -13.38 16.04 28.86
CA LYS A 289 -12.82 16.81 29.96
C LYS A 289 -12.00 17.97 29.42
N ASP A 290 -12.48 19.15 29.79
CA ASP A 290 -11.77 20.34 30.25
C ASP A 290 -10.55 20.85 29.48
N GLN A 291 -10.64 22.15 29.18
CA GLN A 291 -9.50 23.01 28.88
C GLN A 291 -8.46 22.89 30.00
N MET A 292 -7.40 22.13 29.75
CA MET A 292 -6.25 22.04 30.65
C MET A 292 -5.26 23.17 30.36
N LYS A 293 -4.96 23.93 31.41
CA LYS A 293 -3.80 24.83 31.46
C LYS A 293 -2.51 24.00 31.38
N PRO A 294 -1.42 24.54 30.80
CA PRO A 294 -0.13 23.85 30.76
C PRO A 294 0.32 23.46 32.16
N SER A 295 0.68 22.20 32.37
CA SER A 295 1.42 21.76 33.56
C SER A 295 2.70 22.59 33.71
N GLU A 296 3.07 22.96 34.94
CA GLU A 296 4.23 23.80 35.24
C GLU A 296 5.61 23.23 34.82
N GLU A 297 5.67 22.00 34.28
CA GLU A 297 6.90 21.29 33.89
C GLU A 297 7.55 21.75 32.55
N THR A 298 6.94 22.67 31.81
CA THR A 298 7.32 23.04 30.42
C THR A 298 7.85 24.46 30.24
N LYS A 299 8.64 24.98 31.19
CA LYS A 299 9.26 26.33 31.06
C LYS A 299 10.65 26.38 30.43
N ALA A 300 11.32 25.23 30.25
CA ALA A 300 12.67 25.20 29.69
C ALA A 300 12.65 25.36 28.16
N GLU A 301 13.49 26.26 27.66
CA GLU A 301 13.73 26.48 26.24
C GLU A 301 14.43 25.26 25.60
N LEU A 302 14.13 24.96 24.34
CA LEU A 302 14.72 23.81 23.64
C LEU A 302 16.25 23.89 23.55
N SER A 303 16.79 25.11 23.46
CA SER A 303 18.24 25.38 23.49
C SER A 303 18.89 24.96 24.81
N GLU A 304 18.22 25.17 25.94
CA GLU A 304 18.68 24.72 27.26
C GLU A 304 18.56 23.19 27.43
N LEU A 305 17.49 22.60 26.89
CA LEU A 305 17.26 21.15 26.96
C LEU A 305 18.27 20.35 26.14
N THR A 306 18.79 20.94 25.07
CA THR A 306 19.75 20.30 24.16
C THR A 306 21.21 20.65 24.47
N ASP A 307 21.48 21.75 25.18
CA ASP A 307 22.83 22.12 25.60
C ASP A 307 23.45 21.07 26.53
N ARG A 308 24.63 20.59 26.13
CA ARG A 308 25.42 19.64 26.92
C ARG A 308 25.98 20.27 28.19
N ASN A 309 26.17 21.58 28.22
CA ASN A 309 26.79 22.32 29.32
C ASN A 309 25.80 22.98 30.26
N ALA A 310 24.49 22.89 29.98
CA ALA A 310 23.43 23.33 30.87
C ALA A 310 23.67 22.86 32.31
N GLU A 311 23.37 23.71 33.29
CA GLU A 311 23.72 23.51 34.70
C GLU A 311 23.20 22.15 35.21
N TRP A 312 21.93 21.85 34.95
CA TRP A 312 21.28 20.60 35.36
C TRP A 312 22.00 19.36 34.80
N ARG A 313 22.49 19.41 33.56
CA ARG A 313 23.13 18.29 32.87
C ARG A 313 24.57 18.11 33.34
N THR A 314 25.25 19.21 33.67
CA THR A 314 26.57 19.19 34.31
C THR A 314 26.50 18.59 35.71
N VAL A 315 25.49 18.95 36.51
CA VAL A 315 25.23 18.34 37.82
C VAL A 315 24.96 16.84 37.67
N LEU A 316 24.09 16.45 36.73
CA LEU A 316 23.76 15.05 36.47
C LEU A 316 24.95 14.20 36.00
N ARG A 317 25.85 14.76 35.18
CA ARG A 317 27.10 14.08 34.82
C ARG A 317 28.03 13.86 36.02
N LYS A 318 28.11 14.83 36.93
CA LYS A 318 28.98 14.77 38.11
C LYS A 318 28.43 13.85 39.21
N SER A 319 27.12 13.59 39.23
CA SER A 319 26.48 12.77 40.27
C SER A 319 26.83 11.28 40.19
N MET A 320 27.27 10.78 39.03
CA MET A 320 27.62 9.36 38.84
C MET A 320 28.81 9.20 37.88
N LYS A 321 29.84 8.49 38.33
CA LYS A 321 31.08 8.26 37.57
C LYS A 321 30.83 7.31 36.39
N PRO A 322 31.60 7.39 35.30
CA PRO A 322 31.45 6.50 34.15
C PRO A 322 31.47 5.00 34.50
N LYS A 323 32.36 4.59 35.42
CA LYS A 323 32.46 3.19 35.88
C LYS A 323 31.20 2.69 36.59
N GLU A 324 30.49 3.57 37.28
CA GLU A 324 29.22 3.23 37.95
C GLU A 324 28.11 3.10 36.91
N ARG A 325 28.11 3.95 35.88
CA ARG A 325 27.14 3.89 34.76
C ARG A 325 27.29 2.62 33.92
N THR A 326 28.51 2.17 33.64
CA THR A 326 28.80 0.94 32.89
C THR A 326 28.44 -0.32 33.66
N ALA A 327 28.50 -0.28 35.01
CA ALA A 327 28.10 -1.39 35.86
C ALA A 327 26.58 -1.64 35.91
N ILE A 328 25.75 -0.71 35.43
CA ILE A 328 24.30 -0.88 35.37
C ILE A 328 23.96 -1.82 34.21
N GLU A 329 23.33 -2.95 34.54
CA GLU A 329 22.85 -3.91 33.55
C GLU A 329 21.81 -3.29 32.60
N ARG A 330 21.87 -3.71 31.33
CA ARG A 330 20.89 -3.32 30.30
C ARG A 330 19.50 -3.81 30.69
N VAL A 331 18.53 -2.91 30.62
CA VAL A 331 17.12 -3.25 30.79
C VAL A 331 16.62 -4.12 29.63
N VAL A 332 15.93 -5.20 29.97
CA VAL A 332 15.23 -6.06 29.02
C VAL A 332 13.80 -5.54 28.83
N MET A 333 13.35 -5.43 27.57
CA MET A 333 11.99 -5.03 27.25
C MET A 333 11.00 -6.07 27.79
N PRO A 334 9.98 -5.66 28.58
CA PRO A 334 8.90 -6.56 28.94
C PRO A 334 8.09 -6.96 27.70
N GLU A 335 7.87 -8.26 27.54
CA GLU A 335 7.14 -8.84 26.41
C GLU A 335 5.84 -9.52 26.89
N LEU A 336 4.88 -9.69 25.99
CA LEU A 336 3.80 -10.66 26.17
C LEU A 336 4.35 -12.09 26.13
N ASP A 337 3.67 -13.00 26.83
CA ASP A 337 4.02 -14.43 26.81
C ASP A 337 3.96 -14.98 25.38
N PRO A 338 4.96 -15.77 24.92
CA PRO A 338 5.00 -16.26 23.54
C PRO A 338 3.81 -17.11 23.11
N VAL A 339 3.23 -17.91 24.01
CA VAL A 339 2.09 -18.77 23.70
C VAL A 339 0.83 -17.92 23.55
N TYR A 340 0.62 -16.98 24.47
CA TYR A 340 -0.52 -16.05 24.40
C TYR A 340 -0.43 -15.09 23.22
N ARG A 341 0.72 -14.41 23.02
CA ARG A 341 0.85 -13.37 21.98
C ARG A 341 0.72 -13.92 20.57
N ALA A 342 0.95 -15.22 20.39
CA ALA A 342 0.74 -15.91 19.12
C ALA A 342 -0.76 -16.07 18.77
N THR A 343 -1.69 -15.82 19.69
CA THR A 343 -3.14 -15.93 19.45
C THR A 343 -3.84 -14.59 19.30
N THR A 344 -3.12 -13.46 19.44
CA THR A 344 -3.71 -12.12 19.41
C THR A 344 -3.13 -11.30 18.25
N ARG A 345 -4.01 -10.76 17.41
CA ARG A 345 -3.59 -10.01 16.22
C ARG A 345 -3.24 -8.55 16.50
N LEU A 346 -3.92 -7.95 17.48
CA LEU A 346 -3.94 -6.51 17.68
C LEU A 346 -3.13 -6.05 18.90
N GLU A 347 -2.66 -6.97 19.75
CA GLU A 347 -1.87 -6.60 20.92
C GLU A 347 -0.39 -6.50 20.60
N GLU A 348 0.21 -5.36 20.96
CA GLU A 348 1.65 -5.14 20.79
C GLU A 348 2.45 -6.12 21.65
N VAL A 349 3.40 -6.83 21.04
CA VAL A 349 4.23 -7.83 21.74
C VAL A 349 5.10 -7.21 22.83
N ASN A 350 5.75 -6.10 22.50
CA ASN A 350 6.57 -5.35 23.43
C ASN A 350 5.67 -4.41 24.25
N LYS A 351 5.69 -4.53 25.58
CA LYS A 351 4.82 -3.77 26.50
C LYS A 351 5.32 -2.36 26.82
N GLY A 352 6.55 -2.03 26.44
CA GLY A 352 7.21 -0.78 26.82
C GLY A 352 7.85 -0.85 28.20
N LEU A 353 8.67 0.17 28.51
CA LEU A 353 9.35 0.28 29.79
C LEU A 353 8.47 1.00 30.83
N THR A 354 8.58 0.62 32.10
CA THR A 354 8.07 1.47 33.19
C THR A 354 8.98 2.69 33.39
N LYS A 355 8.52 3.68 34.15
CA LYS A 355 9.31 4.88 34.50
C LYS A 355 10.64 4.51 35.14
N GLU A 356 10.61 3.59 36.10
CA GLU A 356 11.78 3.14 36.86
C GLU A 356 12.79 2.43 35.95
N MET A 357 12.28 1.57 35.06
CA MET A 357 13.09 0.88 34.05
C MET A 357 13.74 1.86 33.09
N ALA A 358 12.97 2.82 32.55
CA ALA A 358 13.49 3.83 31.64
C ALA A 358 14.54 4.73 32.30
N MET A 359 14.31 5.17 33.54
CA MET A 359 15.28 5.95 34.30
C MET A 359 16.57 5.16 34.56
N ARG A 360 16.47 3.88 34.96
CA ARG A 360 17.63 3.00 35.15
C ARG A 360 18.43 2.82 33.85
N GLU A 361 17.77 2.55 32.73
CA GLU A 361 18.44 2.41 31.44
C GLU A 361 19.09 3.73 30.98
N ALA A 362 18.42 4.86 31.22
CA ALA A 362 18.95 6.19 30.89
C ALA A 362 20.25 6.53 31.65
N GLN A 363 20.41 6.04 32.89
CA GLN A 363 21.65 6.21 33.67
C GLN A 363 22.87 5.57 33.02
N ARG A 364 22.70 4.53 32.19
CA ARG A 364 23.80 3.86 31.46
C ARG A 364 24.46 4.78 30.44
N CYS A 365 23.75 5.78 29.93
CA CYS A 365 24.30 6.73 28.97
C CYS A 365 25.44 7.55 29.59
N LEU A 366 26.59 7.60 28.93
CA LEU A 366 27.78 8.31 29.41
C LEU A 366 27.78 9.83 29.12
N ASP A 367 26.74 10.35 28.45
CA ASP A 367 26.67 11.75 28.02
C ASP A 367 27.91 12.20 27.22
N CYS A 368 28.26 11.39 26.21
CA CYS A 368 29.48 11.53 25.41
C CYS A 368 29.60 12.93 24.80
N ALA A 369 30.80 13.52 24.84
CA ALA A 369 31.06 14.82 24.21
C ALA A 369 30.96 14.77 22.67
N LYS A 370 31.36 13.65 22.08
CA LYS A 370 31.19 13.33 20.66
C LYS A 370 30.29 12.09 20.56
N PRO A 371 28.97 12.26 20.45
CA PRO A 371 28.04 11.14 20.54
C PRO A 371 27.93 10.41 19.20
N THR A 372 28.76 9.38 19.00
CA THR A 372 28.74 8.53 17.78
C THR A 372 27.40 7.83 17.54
N CYS A 373 26.55 7.70 18.56
CA CYS A 373 25.18 7.22 18.41
C CYS A 373 24.30 8.17 17.56
N VAL A 374 24.56 9.49 17.61
CA VAL A 374 23.87 10.50 16.80
C VAL A 374 24.29 10.37 15.33
N GLU A 375 25.59 10.22 15.06
CA GLU A 375 26.12 9.96 13.72
C GLU A 375 25.60 8.65 13.13
N GLY A 376 25.33 7.65 13.98
CA GLY A 376 24.73 6.37 13.58
C GLY A 376 23.22 6.42 13.32
N CYS A 377 22.55 7.54 13.64
CA CYS A 377 21.13 7.72 13.42
C CYS A 377 20.89 8.46 12.09
N PRO A 378 20.18 7.87 11.10
CA PRO A 378 19.94 8.51 9.81
C PRO A 378 19.22 9.86 9.86
N VAL A 379 18.47 10.12 10.94
CA VAL A 379 17.80 11.41 11.19
C VAL A 379 18.48 12.21 12.29
N ASN A 380 19.72 11.89 12.68
CA ASN A 380 20.53 12.66 13.64
C ASN A 380 19.78 13.08 14.93
N ILE A 381 19.04 12.14 15.54
CA ILE A 381 18.32 12.41 16.79
C ILE A 381 19.30 12.90 17.86
N ASN A 382 18.87 13.88 18.66
CA ASN A 382 19.64 14.42 19.79
C ASN A 382 19.68 13.43 20.99
N ILE A 383 20.28 12.25 20.76
CA ILE A 383 20.16 11.07 21.62
C ILE A 383 20.57 11.34 23.08
N PRO A 384 21.76 11.88 23.37
CA PRO A 384 22.14 12.14 24.75
C PRO A 384 21.17 13.12 25.45
N SER A 385 20.66 14.13 24.74
CA SER A 385 19.81 15.16 25.33
C SER A 385 18.46 14.62 25.79
N PHE A 386 17.78 13.80 24.98
CA PHE A 386 16.51 13.20 25.42
C PHE A 386 16.75 12.16 26.53
N ILE A 387 17.80 11.34 26.43
CA ILE A 387 18.12 10.33 27.45
C ILE A 387 18.42 10.99 28.80
N LYS A 388 19.18 12.10 28.82
CA LYS A 388 19.49 12.81 30.07
C LYS A 388 18.25 13.46 30.69
N ASN A 389 17.27 13.85 29.87
CA ASN A 389 15.97 14.28 30.37
C ASN A 389 15.18 13.12 31.02
N ILE A 390 15.22 11.91 30.45
CA ILE A 390 14.65 10.71 31.08
C ILE A 390 15.35 10.40 32.41
N GLU A 391 16.69 10.44 32.46
CA GLU A 391 17.46 10.14 33.66
C GLU A 391 17.07 11.02 34.87
N ARG A 392 16.73 12.30 34.62
CA ARG A 392 16.26 13.23 35.66
C ARG A 392 14.75 13.24 35.88
N GLY A 393 14.01 12.32 35.28
CA GLY A 393 12.55 12.21 35.42
C GLY A 393 11.73 13.22 34.60
N GLN A 394 12.36 13.96 33.68
CA GLN A 394 11.73 15.01 32.88
C GLN A 394 11.27 14.46 31.52
N PHE A 395 10.31 13.54 31.54
CA PHE A 395 9.91 12.75 30.36
C PHE A 395 9.26 13.57 29.25
N LEU A 396 8.43 14.56 29.58
CA LEU A 396 7.83 15.46 28.58
C LEU A 396 8.89 16.30 27.87
N ASN A 397 9.92 16.75 28.60
CA ASN A 397 11.05 17.46 28.00
C ASN A 397 11.92 16.53 27.14
N ALA A 398 12.00 15.23 27.46
CA ALA A 398 12.63 14.24 26.57
C ALA A 398 11.85 14.11 25.25
N ALA A 399 10.52 14.03 25.30
CA ALA A 399 9.68 13.98 24.10
C ALA A 399 9.79 15.25 23.24
N ARG A 400 9.84 16.43 23.86
CA ARG A 400 10.12 17.71 23.16
C ARG A 400 11.43 17.68 22.38
N VAL A 401 12.50 17.17 22.99
CA VAL A 401 13.80 17.02 22.32
C VAL A 401 13.74 16.03 21.16
N LEU A 402 12.96 14.94 21.27
CA LEU A 402 12.77 13.99 20.16
C LEU A 402 12.05 14.66 18.97
N LYS A 403 10.96 15.38 19.25
CA LYS A 403 10.12 16.03 18.22
C LYS A 403 10.80 17.15 17.46
N ASP A 404 11.86 17.73 18.02
CA ASP A 404 12.71 18.68 17.30
C ASP A 404 13.32 18.04 16.04
N THR A 405 13.82 16.80 16.19
CA THR A 405 14.60 16.11 15.14
C THR A 405 13.85 14.99 14.40
N SER A 406 12.80 14.44 14.99
CA SER A 406 12.02 13.33 14.42
C SER A 406 10.55 13.68 14.34
N ALA A 407 9.95 13.44 13.17
CA ALA A 407 8.51 13.57 12.96
C ALA A 407 7.72 12.35 13.47
N LEU A 408 8.38 11.21 13.71
CA LEU A 408 7.74 9.93 14.04
C LEU A 408 8.49 9.17 15.17
N PRO A 409 8.78 9.79 16.33
CA PRO A 409 9.60 9.16 17.37
C PRO A 409 8.97 7.86 17.93
N ALA A 410 7.64 7.83 18.12
CA ALA A 410 6.95 6.64 18.62
C ALA A 410 7.03 5.45 17.64
N VAL A 411 7.13 5.73 16.34
CA VAL A 411 7.32 4.72 15.29
C VAL A 411 8.78 4.25 15.28
N CYS A 412 9.74 5.18 15.28
CA CYS A 412 11.17 4.88 15.19
C CYS A 412 11.65 3.99 16.33
N GLY A 413 11.22 4.29 17.57
CA GLY A 413 11.56 3.47 18.74
C GLY A 413 11.09 2.01 18.64
N ARG A 414 10.06 1.72 17.83
CA ARG A 414 9.50 0.37 17.62
C ARG A 414 10.16 -0.39 16.47
N VAL A 415 10.38 0.28 15.33
CA VAL A 415 10.64 -0.43 14.06
C VAL A 415 12.07 -0.27 13.54
N CYS A 416 12.89 0.62 14.11
CA CYS A 416 14.28 0.77 13.68
C CYS A 416 15.09 -0.49 13.98
N PRO A 417 15.97 -0.96 13.08
CA PRO A 417 16.98 -1.96 13.42
C PRO A 417 18.14 -1.28 14.16
N GLN A 418 17.95 -0.98 15.46
CA GLN A 418 18.92 -0.22 16.25
C GLN A 418 20.31 -0.88 16.28
N GLU A 419 20.35 -2.21 16.21
CA GLU A 419 21.55 -3.04 16.16
C GLU A 419 22.42 -2.80 14.93
N LYS A 420 21.88 -2.12 13.90
CA LYS A 420 22.60 -1.69 12.69
C LYS A 420 22.78 -0.17 12.60
N GLN A 421 22.35 0.58 13.62
CA GLN A 421 22.22 2.04 13.59
C GLN A 421 22.76 2.70 14.87
N CYS A 422 21.94 3.45 15.60
CA CYS A 422 22.35 4.25 16.76
C CYS A 422 23.01 3.39 17.86
N GLU A 423 22.47 2.20 18.15
CA GLU A 423 23.02 1.28 19.16
C GLU A 423 24.32 0.63 18.69
N SER A 424 24.44 0.34 17.38
CA SER A 424 25.68 -0.19 16.77
C SER A 424 26.88 0.77 16.88
N ARG A 425 26.61 2.07 17.10
CA ARG A 425 27.63 3.10 17.27
C ARG A 425 27.82 3.53 18.72
N CYS A 426 27.17 2.86 19.68
CA CYS A 426 27.29 3.19 21.09
C CYS A 426 28.69 2.84 21.63
N ILE A 427 29.28 3.73 22.45
CA ILE A 427 30.62 3.52 23.02
C ILE A 427 30.71 2.29 23.93
N HIS A 428 29.58 1.85 24.52
CA HIS A 428 29.46 0.61 25.31
C HIS A 428 29.98 -0.61 24.55
N LEU A 429 29.73 -0.70 23.25
CA LEU A 429 30.21 -1.82 22.43
C LEU A 429 31.74 -1.87 22.33
N LYS A 430 32.45 -0.74 22.41
CA LYS A 430 33.93 -0.73 22.45
C LYS A 430 34.48 -1.25 23.78
N MET A 431 33.64 -1.31 24.81
CA MET A 431 33.98 -1.85 26.13
C MET A 431 33.53 -3.31 26.29
N ASN A 432 33.05 -3.95 25.21
CA ASN A 432 32.42 -5.28 25.23
C ASN A 432 31.18 -5.36 26.14
N GLU A 433 30.46 -4.26 26.30
CA GLU A 433 29.20 -4.19 27.03
C GLU A 433 28.03 -3.94 26.08
N PRO A 434 26.80 -4.39 26.40
CA PRO A 434 25.62 -4.10 25.59
C PRO A 434 25.40 -2.60 25.44
N ALA A 435 25.01 -2.15 24.25
CA ALA A 435 24.65 -0.76 24.00
C ALA A 435 23.56 -0.26 24.97
N VAL A 436 23.50 1.06 25.17
CA VAL A 436 22.32 1.71 25.75
C VAL A 436 21.12 1.41 24.85
N ALA A 437 19.98 1.02 25.44
CA ALA A 437 18.76 0.70 24.71
C ALA A 437 18.05 1.98 24.22
N ILE A 438 18.66 2.66 23.26
CA ILE A 438 18.24 3.96 22.73
C ILE A 438 16.83 3.86 22.16
N GLY A 439 16.52 2.79 21.40
CA GLY A 439 15.18 2.61 20.83
C GLY A 439 14.09 2.47 21.88
N TYR A 440 14.39 1.76 22.99
CA TYR A 440 13.44 1.58 24.08
C TYR A 440 13.17 2.88 24.84
N LEU A 441 14.21 3.70 25.04
CA LEU A 441 14.10 5.01 25.66
C LEU A 441 13.36 6.02 24.76
N GLU A 442 13.61 5.99 23.45
CA GLU A 442 12.90 6.79 22.45
C GLU A 442 11.40 6.46 22.47
N ARG A 443 11.07 5.16 22.39
CA ARG A 443 9.69 4.68 22.52
C ARG A 443 9.05 5.15 23.82
N PHE A 444 9.71 4.94 24.95
CA PHE A 444 9.18 5.30 26.26
C PHE A 444 8.84 6.79 26.34
N ALA A 445 9.73 7.68 25.90
CA ALA A 445 9.47 9.12 25.96
C ALA A 445 8.28 9.53 25.09
N ALA A 446 8.17 8.98 23.88
CA ALA A 446 7.06 9.26 22.97
C ALA A 446 5.72 8.68 23.48
N ASP A 447 5.73 7.44 23.99
CA ASP A 447 4.55 6.80 24.56
C ASP A 447 4.06 7.56 25.82
N TYR A 448 5.00 7.98 26.69
CA TYR A 448 4.67 8.74 27.90
C TYR A 448 3.99 10.07 27.60
N GLU A 449 4.50 10.80 26.61
CA GLU A 449 3.89 12.07 26.19
C GLU A 449 2.46 11.86 25.69
N ARG A 450 2.27 10.88 24.79
CA ARG A 450 0.95 10.52 24.26
C ARG A 450 -0.04 10.16 25.37
N GLU A 451 0.37 9.30 26.30
CA GLU A 451 -0.48 8.79 27.39
C GLU A 451 -0.76 9.84 28.46
N SER A 452 0.13 10.81 28.63
CA SER A 452 -0.08 11.93 29.56
C SER A 452 -1.14 12.93 29.08
N GLY A 453 -1.46 12.93 27.78
CA GLY A 453 -2.29 13.95 27.13
C GLY A 453 -1.59 15.30 26.91
N ASN A 454 -0.36 15.48 27.39
CA ASN A 454 0.40 16.72 27.31
C ASN A 454 1.33 16.73 26.07
N ILE A 455 0.72 16.58 24.89
CA ILE A 455 1.44 16.58 23.61
C ILE A 455 1.95 17.99 23.32
N ALA A 456 3.27 18.16 23.24
CA ALA A 456 3.89 19.38 22.76
C ALA A 456 4.00 19.35 21.23
N LEU A 457 3.56 20.42 20.58
CA LEU A 457 3.86 20.66 19.17
C LEU A 457 5.20 21.41 19.05
N PRO A 458 5.99 21.15 18.01
CA PRO A 458 7.22 21.91 17.77
C PRO A 458 6.89 23.37 17.45
N GLU A 459 7.86 24.25 17.69
CA GLU A 459 7.79 25.64 17.26
C GLU A 459 7.87 25.73 15.73
N LEU A 460 7.05 26.61 15.15
CA LEU A 460 6.98 26.85 13.72
C LEU A 460 7.58 28.23 13.41
N GLU A 461 8.43 28.30 12.39
CA GLU A 461 8.85 29.59 11.81
C GLU A 461 7.64 30.32 11.19
N PRO A 462 7.70 31.67 11.09
CA PRO A 462 6.65 32.44 10.42
C PRO A 462 6.37 31.94 9.00
N ALA A 463 5.09 31.98 8.60
CA ALA A 463 4.69 31.56 7.26
C ALA A 463 5.43 32.34 6.18
N ASN A 464 6.00 31.61 5.21
CA ASN A 464 6.77 32.19 4.10
C ASN A 464 5.94 32.33 2.81
N GLY A 465 4.70 31.82 2.78
CA GLY A 465 3.78 31.89 1.64
C GLY A 465 4.14 30.97 0.47
N ILE A 466 5.05 30.01 0.66
CA ILE A 466 5.51 29.07 -0.37
C ILE A 466 4.83 27.71 -0.17
N LYS A 467 4.16 27.23 -1.22
CA LYS A 467 3.51 25.91 -1.26
C LYS A 467 4.44 24.82 -1.74
N VAL A 468 4.43 23.67 -1.07
CA VAL A 468 5.15 22.45 -1.48
C VAL A 468 4.25 21.22 -1.46
N ALA A 469 4.43 20.35 -2.45
CA ALA A 469 3.68 19.11 -2.61
C ALA A 469 4.52 17.92 -2.19
N VAL A 470 3.88 16.95 -1.52
CA VAL A 470 4.48 15.70 -1.09
C VAL A 470 3.68 14.56 -1.68
N ILE A 471 4.33 13.72 -2.49
CA ILE A 471 3.71 12.57 -3.15
C ILE A 471 4.01 11.32 -2.33
N GLY A 472 2.99 10.80 -1.65
CA GLY A 472 3.06 9.63 -0.77
C GLY A 472 3.20 9.99 0.70
N SER A 473 2.40 9.33 1.54
CA SER A 473 2.35 9.57 2.98
C SER A 473 3.13 8.55 3.81
N GLY A 474 4.09 7.86 3.20
CA GLY A 474 5.01 6.98 3.93
C GLY A 474 5.99 7.75 4.83
N PRO A 475 6.90 7.04 5.52
CA PRO A 475 7.85 7.66 6.45
C PRO A 475 8.67 8.82 5.86
N ALA A 476 9.12 8.68 4.61
CA ALA A 476 9.85 9.75 3.91
C ALA A 476 9.00 11.00 3.73
N GLY A 477 7.76 10.85 3.25
CA GLY A 477 6.84 11.95 3.01
C GLY A 477 6.41 12.65 4.30
N LEU A 478 6.07 11.90 5.35
CA LEU A 478 5.74 12.46 6.66
C LEU A 478 6.93 13.18 7.31
N SER A 479 8.14 12.63 7.16
CA SER A 479 9.34 13.28 7.67
C SER A 479 9.69 14.56 6.91
N PHE A 480 9.54 14.56 5.58
CA PHE A 480 9.72 15.75 4.76
C PHE A 480 8.68 16.82 5.13
N ALA A 481 7.40 16.43 5.25
CA ALA A 481 6.32 17.33 5.60
C ALA A 481 6.52 17.97 6.98
N GLY A 482 6.92 17.17 7.98
CA GLY A 482 7.23 17.65 9.33
C GLY A 482 8.40 18.65 9.39
N ASP A 483 9.44 18.47 8.57
CA ASP A 483 10.56 19.41 8.53
C ASP A 483 10.24 20.69 7.73
N MET A 484 9.40 20.59 6.69
CA MET A 484 8.98 21.75 5.90
C MET A 484 7.98 22.65 6.63
N ILE A 485 7.00 22.09 7.34
CA ILE A 485 6.00 22.88 8.08
C ILE A 485 6.66 23.70 9.20
N LYS A 486 7.67 23.15 9.88
CA LYS A 486 8.49 23.85 10.88
C LYS A 486 9.20 25.09 10.31
N ARG A 487 9.47 25.12 9.01
CA ARG A 487 10.15 26.23 8.29
C ARG A 487 9.17 27.22 7.66
N GLY A 488 7.89 27.18 8.05
CA GLY A 488 6.87 28.13 7.61
C GLY A 488 6.32 27.88 6.21
N PHE A 489 6.56 26.72 5.59
CA PHE A 489 5.99 26.35 4.29
C PHE A 489 4.54 25.87 4.41
N GLU A 490 3.75 26.08 3.36
CA GLU A 490 2.43 25.46 3.21
C GLU A 490 2.60 24.06 2.59
N VAL A 491 2.31 23.01 3.35
CA VAL A 491 2.62 21.62 2.96
C VAL A 491 1.35 20.83 2.64
N TYR A 492 1.32 20.21 1.45
CA TYR A 492 0.23 19.36 1.00
C TYR A 492 0.74 17.96 0.66
N VAL A 493 0.19 16.94 1.32
CA VAL A 493 0.53 15.52 1.15
C VAL A 493 -0.59 14.82 0.38
N PHE A 494 -0.24 14.24 -0.77
CA PHE A 494 -1.13 13.46 -1.63
C PHE A 494 -0.86 11.98 -1.43
N GLU A 495 -1.88 11.21 -1.06
CA GLU A 495 -1.82 9.78 -0.81
C GLU A 495 -2.75 9.02 -1.76
N ALA A 496 -2.24 7.93 -2.34
CA ALA A 496 -2.99 7.11 -3.29
C ALA A 496 -4.04 6.22 -2.61
N LEU A 497 -3.77 5.78 -1.39
CA LEU A 497 -4.69 4.99 -0.58
C LEU A 497 -5.63 5.88 0.24
N HIS A 498 -6.61 5.24 0.88
CA HIS A 498 -7.59 5.88 1.75
C HIS A 498 -7.06 6.13 3.18
N GLU A 499 -5.85 5.65 3.50
CA GLU A 499 -5.20 5.81 4.81
C GLU A 499 -3.81 6.44 4.67
N ILE A 500 -3.45 7.29 5.63
CA ILE A 500 -2.16 7.97 5.71
C ILE A 500 -1.16 7.12 6.52
N GLY A 501 0.06 6.97 6.00
CA GLY A 501 1.16 6.30 6.70
C GLY A 501 1.95 5.29 5.87
N GLY A 502 1.47 4.95 4.68
CA GLY A 502 2.12 3.97 3.80
C GLY A 502 2.37 2.63 4.49
N VAL A 503 3.61 2.12 4.41
CA VAL A 503 3.99 0.81 4.99
C VAL A 503 3.73 0.71 6.50
N LEU A 504 3.63 1.85 7.19
CA LEU A 504 3.31 1.89 8.63
C LEU A 504 1.87 1.43 8.92
N LYS A 505 0.96 1.53 7.94
CA LYS A 505 -0.44 1.11 8.04
C LYS A 505 -0.70 -0.22 7.31
N TYR A 506 -0.30 -0.31 6.04
CA TYR A 506 -0.64 -1.50 5.23
C TYR A 506 0.35 -2.67 5.41
N GLY A 507 1.56 -2.40 5.88
CA GLY A 507 2.66 -3.37 5.89
C GLY A 507 2.97 -3.92 7.28
N ILE A 508 3.35 -3.04 8.20
CA ILE A 508 3.77 -3.43 9.56
C ILE A 508 2.51 -3.76 10.39
N PRO A 509 2.38 -4.97 10.96
CA PRO A 509 1.19 -5.36 11.71
C PRO A 509 1.05 -4.66 13.07
N GLU A 510 -0.18 -4.60 13.59
CA GLU A 510 -0.56 -4.00 14.88
C GLU A 510 0.25 -4.54 16.06
N PHE A 511 0.57 -5.83 16.08
CA PHE A 511 1.35 -6.47 17.15
C PHE A 511 2.81 -5.96 17.24
N ARG A 512 3.26 -5.17 16.27
CA ARG A 512 4.59 -4.56 16.21
C ARG A 512 4.54 -3.03 16.16
N LEU A 513 3.57 -2.47 15.42
CA LEU A 513 3.34 -1.04 15.34
C LEU A 513 1.84 -0.77 15.38
N PRO A 514 1.28 -0.36 16.52
CA PRO A 514 -0.15 -0.10 16.60
C PRO A 514 -0.59 1.07 15.72
N ASN A 515 -1.71 0.93 15.01
CA ASN A 515 -2.24 1.95 14.10
C ASN A 515 -2.57 3.27 14.82
N SER A 516 -3.02 3.18 16.08
CA SER A 516 -3.29 4.32 16.94
C SER A 516 -2.05 5.19 17.21
N ILE A 517 -0.85 4.61 17.15
CA ILE A 517 0.41 5.37 17.28
C ILE A 517 0.65 6.20 16.02
N VAL A 518 0.45 5.60 14.84
CA VAL A 518 0.61 6.29 13.55
C VAL A 518 -0.40 7.42 13.43
N GLU A 519 -1.65 7.19 13.84
CA GLU A 519 -2.71 8.21 13.83
C GLU A 519 -2.37 9.43 14.67
N VAL A 520 -1.82 9.24 15.87
CA VAL A 520 -1.42 10.36 16.73
C VAL A 520 -0.34 11.20 16.05
N GLU A 521 0.65 10.60 15.40
CA GLU A 521 1.71 11.36 14.74
C GLU A 521 1.20 12.10 13.49
N VAL A 522 0.32 11.47 12.70
CA VAL A 522 -0.34 12.13 11.57
C VAL A 522 -1.21 13.30 12.05
N GLU A 523 -1.94 13.12 13.16
CA GLU A 523 -2.77 14.17 13.74
C GLU A 523 -1.93 15.32 14.30
N ASN A 524 -0.76 15.04 14.86
CA ASN A 524 0.20 16.08 15.25
C ASN A 524 0.68 16.89 14.05
N LEU A 525 0.88 16.27 12.88
CA LEU A 525 1.21 16.98 11.64
C LEU A 525 0.02 17.81 11.13
N ARG A 526 -1.21 17.31 11.22
CA ARG A 526 -2.42 18.09 10.89
C ARG A 526 -2.56 19.32 11.78
N LYS A 527 -2.35 19.18 13.08
CA LYS A 527 -2.36 20.29 14.05
C LYS A 527 -1.27 21.34 13.79
N GLN A 528 -0.15 20.94 13.18
CA GLN A 528 0.90 21.86 12.72
C GLN A 528 0.53 22.60 11.42
N GLY A 529 -0.53 22.16 10.71
CA GLY A 529 -1.00 22.78 9.46
C GLY A 529 -0.68 21.99 8.19
N VAL A 530 -0.21 20.74 8.30
CA VAL A 530 -0.02 19.89 7.11
C VAL A 530 -1.37 19.43 6.57
N HIS A 531 -1.60 19.66 5.27
CA HIS A 531 -2.80 19.20 4.57
C HIS A 531 -2.59 17.79 4.02
N PHE A 532 -3.55 16.89 4.24
CA PHE A 532 -3.53 15.54 3.69
C PHE A 532 -4.72 15.35 2.75
N GLN A 533 -4.46 14.77 1.58
CA GLN A 533 -5.47 14.41 0.60
C GLN A 533 -5.26 12.95 0.18
N THR A 534 -6.17 12.08 0.62
CA THR A 534 -6.21 10.65 0.27
C THR A 534 -6.83 10.44 -1.11
N ASP A 535 -6.82 9.18 -1.56
CA ASP A 535 -7.43 8.72 -2.83
C ASP A 535 -6.99 9.54 -4.05
N THR A 536 -5.77 10.09 -4.00
CA THR A 536 -5.20 10.96 -5.02
C THR A 536 -3.88 10.40 -5.52
N ILE A 537 -3.89 9.89 -6.75
CA ILE A 537 -2.71 9.31 -7.39
C ILE A 537 -2.06 10.39 -8.25
N VAL A 538 -0.94 10.95 -7.80
CA VAL A 538 -0.17 11.87 -8.64
C VAL A 538 0.40 11.12 -9.85
N GLY A 539 0.26 11.71 -11.03
CA GLY A 539 0.52 11.09 -12.33
C GLY A 539 -0.68 10.39 -12.98
N LYS A 540 -1.82 10.32 -12.27
CA LYS A 540 -3.09 9.77 -12.78
C LYS A 540 -4.28 10.68 -12.47
N THR A 541 -4.59 10.87 -11.18
CA THR A 541 -5.68 11.72 -10.69
C THR A 541 -5.37 13.20 -10.88
N ILE A 542 -4.12 13.57 -10.64
CA ILE A 542 -3.57 14.92 -10.83
C ILE A 542 -2.15 14.79 -11.39
N SER A 543 -1.76 15.59 -12.37
CA SER A 543 -0.41 15.58 -12.92
C SER A 543 0.56 16.46 -12.11
N VAL A 544 1.85 16.31 -12.36
CA VAL A 544 2.87 17.19 -11.75
C VAL A 544 2.74 18.62 -12.29
N GLU A 545 2.42 18.77 -13.57
CA GLU A 545 2.18 20.05 -14.23
C GLU A 545 0.96 20.77 -13.62
N GLU A 546 -0.10 20.04 -13.26
CA GLU A 546 -1.27 20.60 -12.56
C GLU A 546 -0.90 21.07 -11.15
N LEU A 547 0.01 20.39 -10.45
CA LEU A 547 0.55 20.88 -9.18
C LEU A 547 1.36 22.17 -9.40
N GLU A 548 2.24 22.22 -10.39
CA GLU A 548 2.99 23.45 -10.70
C GLU A 548 2.06 24.63 -11.01
N GLN A 549 1.01 24.40 -11.81
CA GLN A 549 -0.04 25.38 -12.12
C GLN A 549 -0.83 25.79 -10.86
N GLY A 550 -1.02 24.87 -9.92
CA GLY A 550 -1.60 25.11 -8.59
C GLY A 550 -0.73 25.97 -7.67
N GLY A 551 0.46 26.40 -8.12
CA GLY A 551 1.35 27.29 -7.39
C GLY A 551 2.37 26.58 -6.49
N PHE A 552 2.46 25.25 -6.56
CA PHE A 552 3.47 24.49 -5.84
C PHE A 552 4.87 24.82 -6.39
N LYS A 553 5.80 25.23 -5.52
CA LYS A 553 7.16 25.65 -5.89
C LYS A 553 8.21 24.54 -5.73
N GLY A 554 7.85 23.47 -5.04
CA GLY A 554 8.69 22.29 -4.88
C GLY A 554 7.85 21.05 -4.66
N ILE A 555 8.35 19.93 -5.19
CA ILE A 555 7.67 18.64 -5.15
C ILE A 555 8.62 17.61 -4.56
N PHE A 556 8.16 16.88 -3.54
CA PHE A 556 8.89 15.76 -2.95
C PHE A 556 8.20 14.44 -3.30
N VAL A 557 8.94 13.52 -3.91
CA VAL A 557 8.46 12.18 -4.26
C VAL A 557 8.91 11.16 -3.20
N GLY A 558 7.96 10.69 -2.41
CA GLY A 558 8.12 9.68 -1.36
C GLY A 558 7.21 8.47 -1.56
N SER A 559 6.87 8.11 -2.80
CA SER A 559 5.91 7.07 -3.16
C SER A 559 6.36 5.63 -2.85
N GLY A 560 7.62 5.44 -2.47
CA GLY A 560 8.18 4.17 -2.02
C GLY A 560 8.38 3.11 -3.11
N ALA A 561 8.67 1.89 -2.68
CA ALA A 561 8.83 0.71 -3.54
C ALA A 561 7.71 -0.30 -3.24
N GLY A 562 6.53 -0.07 -3.80
CA GLY A 562 5.35 -0.89 -3.50
C GLY A 562 5.16 -2.11 -4.41
N LEU A 563 5.82 -2.21 -5.56
CA LEU A 563 5.53 -3.26 -6.54
C LEU A 563 6.14 -4.61 -6.11
N PRO A 564 5.35 -5.68 -5.91
CA PRO A 564 5.87 -6.94 -5.40
C PRO A 564 6.69 -7.66 -6.48
N ASN A 565 7.81 -8.27 -6.07
CA ASN A 565 8.56 -9.17 -6.94
C ASN A 565 8.05 -10.60 -6.79
N PHE A 566 7.97 -11.28 -7.93
CA PHE A 566 7.67 -12.71 -8.03
C PHE A 566 8.91 -13.45 -8.56
N MET A 567 9.00 -14.74 -8.29
CA MET A 567 10.14 -15.59 -8.62
C MET A 567 10.16 -16.02 -10.10
N GLY A 568 9.01 -16.00 -10.78
CA GLY A 568 8.85 -16.46 -12.15
C GLY A 568 8.92 -17.98 -12.28
N ILE A 569 8.45 -18.71 -11.27
CA ILE A 569 8.50 -20.18 -11.24
C ILE A 569 7.14 -20.81 -11.60
N PRO A 570 7.12 -22.07 -12.09
CA PRO A 570 5.86 -22.75 -12.38
C PRO A 570 4.93 -22.79 -11.17
N GLY A 571 3.63 -22.55 -11.41
CA GLY A 571 2.59 -22.58 -10.39
C GLY A 571 2.42 -21.30 -9.56
N GLU A 572 3.24 -20.25 -9.74
CA GLU A 572 3.23 -19.03 -8.90
C GLU A 572 1.91 -18.20 -8.94
N ASN A 573 1.09 -18.41 -9.96
CA ASN A 573 -0.24 -17.79 -10.07
C ASN A 573 -1.40 -18.68 -9.58
N SER A 574 -1.10 -19.85 -9.00
CA SER A 574 -2.11 -20.72 -8.38
C SER A 574 -2.89 -19.99 -7.28
N ILE A 575 -4.11 -20.44 -7.04
CA ILE A 575 -5.00 -19.85 -6.04
C ILE A 575 -4.38 -20.04 -4.65
N ASN A 576 -4.54 -19.04 -3.79
CA ASN A 576 -3.97 -18.95 -2.44
C ASN A 576 -2.44 -18.84 -2.37
N ILE A 577 -1.80 -18.47 -3.48
CA ILE A 577 -0.46 -17.86 -3.47
C ILE A 577 -0.64 -16.35 -3.50
N LEU A 578 -0.11 -15.65 -2.52
CA LEU A 578 -0.21 -14.19 -2.39
C LEU A 578 1.19 -13.58 -2.37
N SER A 579 1.33 -12.36 -2.87
CA SER A 579 2.48 -11.56 -2.45
C SER A 579 2.32 -11.21 -0.97
N SER A 580 3.42 -10.97 -0.26
CA SER A 580 3.34 -10.42 1.10
C SER A 580 2.59 -9.10 1.16
N ASN A 581 2.66 -8.30 0.09
CA ASN A 581 1.96 -7.03 0.04
C ASN A 581 0.45 -7.26 -0.01
N GLU A 582 -0.05 -8.17 -0.85
CA GLU A 582 -1.47 -8.53 -0.87
C GLU A 582 -1.93 -9.07 0.49
N TYR A 583 -1.19 -10.03 1.03
CA TYR A 583 -1.52 -10.69 2.30
C TYR A 583 -1.61 -9.68 3.45
N LEU A 584 -0.58 -8.86 3.62
CA LEU A 584 -0.52 -7.86 4.70
C LEU A 584 -1.50 -6.70 4.44
N THR A 585 -1.74 -6.28 3.19
CA THR A 585 -2.74 -5.25 2.89
C THR A 585 -4.15 -5.74 3.25
N ARG A 586 -4.49 -6.98 2.89
CA ARG A 586 -5.78 -7.58 3.26
C ARG A 586 -5.94 -7.62 4.77
N VAL A 587 -4.92 -8.07 5.52
CA VAL A 587 -5.03 -8.25 6.98
C VAL A 587 -4.90 -6.95 7.78
N ASN A 588 -4.00 -6.05 7.39
CA ASN A 588 -3.68 -4.84 8.16
C ASN A 588 -4.51 -3.63 7.75
N LEU A 589 -4.63 -3.37 6.43
CA LEU A 589 -5.33 -2.19 5.93
C LEU A 589 -6.82 -2.43 5.78
N MET A 590 -7.19 -3.60 5.24
CA MET A 590 -8.58 -3.95 4.97
C MET A 590 -9.23 -4.76 6.09
N ASP A 591 -8.45 -5.12 7.12
CA ASP A 591 -8.89 -5.89 8.29
C ASP A 591 -9.60 -7.22 7.95
N ALA A 592 -9.26 -7.86 6.82
CA ALA A 592 -9.96 -9.01 6.23
C ALA A 592 -10.07 -10.26 7.13
N ALA A 593 -9.31 -10.33 8.21
CA ALA A 593 -9.42 -11.41 9.20
C ALA A 593 -10.53 -11.16 10.23
N ASN A 594 -11.14 -9.97 10.23
CA ASN A 594 -12.28 -9.61 11.06
C ASN A 594 -13.59 -9.99 10.33
N PRO A 595 -14.46 -10.80 10.96
CA PRO A 595 -15.72 -11.21 10.35
C PRO A 595 -16.70 -10.06 10.07
N ASP A 596 -16.50 -8.88 10.67
CA ASP A 596 -17.33 -7.70 10.44
C ASP A 596 -16.93 -6.88 9.20
N THR A 597 -15.91 -7.33 8.46
CA THR A 597 -15.41 -6.67 7.25
C THR A 597 -15.68 -7.49 6.00
N ASP A 598 -15.96 -6.79 4.90
CA ASP A 598 -16.36 -7.40 3.64
C ASP A 598 -15.17 -7.93 2.83
N THR A 599 -13.94 -7.51 3.14
CA THR A 599 -12.77 -7.87 2.33
C THR A 599 -12.45 -9.35 2.49
N PRO A 600 -12.46 -10.15 1.41
CA PRO A 600 -12.25 -11.58 1.55
C PRO A 600 -10.77 -11.93 1.73
N ILE A 601 -10.52 -12.99 2.49
CA ILE A 601 -9.21 -13.67 2.58
C ILE A 601 -9.44 -15.17 2.82
N ILE A 602 -8.63 -16.00 2.17
CA ILE A 602 -8.60 -17.44 2.46
C ILE A 602 -7.53 -17.66 3.52
N ILE A 603 -7.91 -18.11 4.71
CA ILE A 603 -6.96 -18.41 5.79
C ILE A 603 -6.38 -19.81 5.56
N GLY A 604 -5.06 -19.91 5.38
CA GLY A 604 -4.36 -21.20 5.25
C GLY A 604 -4.16 -21.89 6.59
N LYS A 605 -4.12 -23.23 6.58
CA LYS A 605 -3.77 -24.04 7.76
C LYS A 605 -2.29 -24.41 7.77
N LYS A 606 -1.69 -24.60 6.60
CA LYS A 606 -0.26 -24.88 6.40
C LYS A 606 0.33 -23.83 5.48
N VAL A 607 0.91 -22.80 6.08
CA VAL A 607 1.36 -21.60 5.37
C VAL A 607 2.86 -21.66 5.15
N LEU A 608 3.26 -21.54 3.88
CA LEU A 608 4.65 -21.37 3.48
C LEU A 608 4.94 -19.88 3.26
N VAL A 609 5.92 -19.31 3.95
CA VAL A 609 6.34 -17.92 3.72
C VAL A 609 7.73 -17.90 3.12
N VAL A 610 7.89 -17.28 1.95
CA VAL A 610 9.14 -17.32 1.19
C VAL A 610 9.88 -15.99 1.34
N GLY A 611 10.99 -15.97 2.08
CA GLY A 611 11.77 -14.77 2.30
C GLY A 611 12.58 -14.80 3.60
N GLY A 612 13.23 -13.68 3.93
CA GLY A 612 13.97 -13.54 5.20
C GLY A 612 14.08 -12.09 5.70
N GLY A 613 13.36 -11.15 5.09
CA GLY A 613 13.28 -9.77 5.57
C GLY A 613 12.21 -9.58 6.63
N ASN A 614 12.07 -8.35 7.13
CA ASN A 614 11.00 -8.01 8.07
C ASN A 614 9.61 -8.34 7.51
N THR A 615 9.38 -8.07 6.22
CA THR A 615 8.12 -8.44 5.54
C THR A 615 7.81 -9.94 5.62
N ALA A 616 8.83 -10.80 5.58
CA ALA A 616 8.65 -12.24 5.75
C ALA A 616 8.32 -12.59 7.22
N MET A 617 9.02 -11.98 8.18
CA MET A 617 8.72 -12.16 9.61
C MET A 617 7.29 -11.71 9.94
N ASP A 618 6.90 -10.53 9.46
CA ASP A 618 5.55 -9.96 9.65
C ASP A 618 4.50 -10.91 9.03
N SER A 619 4.74 -11.43 7.82
CA SER A 619 3.85 -12.41 7.18
C SER A 619 3.74 -13.71 7.97
N CYS A 620 4.85 -14.28 8.45
CA CYS A 620 4.85 -15.50 9.25
C CYS A 620 4.06 -15.32 10.56
N ARG A 621 4.33 -14.24 11.26
CA ARG A 621 3.74 -13.95 12.58
C ARG A 621 2.26 -13.61 12.47
N THR A 622 1.85 -12.96 11.38
CA THR A 622 0.44 -12.77 11.04
C THR A 622 -0.25 -14.11 10.74
N ALA A 623 0.33 -14.95 9.88
CA ALA A 623 -0.23 -16.29 9.59
C ALA A 623 -0.38 -17.15 10.84
N LYS A 624 0.61 -17.11 11.76
CA LYS A 624 0.54 -17.82 13.04
C LYS A 624 -0.66 -17.36 13.88
N ARG A 625 -0.91 -16.05 13.94
CA ARG A 625 -2.06 -15.44 14.66
C ARG A 625 -3.40 -15.75 14.03
N LEU A 626 -3.43 -16.08 12.74
CA LEU A 626 -4.63 -16.59 12.07
C LEU A 626 -4.82 -18.10 12.25
N GLY A 627 -3.99 -18.77 13.07
CA GLY A 627 -4.14 -20.17 13.44
C GLY A 627 -3.36 -21.16 12.57
N ALA A 628 -2.46 -20.69 11.70
CA ALA A 628 -1.71 -21.56 10.80
C ALA A 628 -0.51 -22.25 11.47
N GLU A 629 -0.17 -23.43 10.96
CA GLU A 629 1.18 -23.99 11.02
C GLU A 629 2.03 -23.28 9.96
N VAL A 630 3.10 -22.60 10.39
CA VAL A 630 3.87 -21.71 9.53
C VAL A 630 5.29 -22.23 9.35
N THR A 631 5.71 -22.36 8.09
CA THR A 631 7.10 -22.62 7.71
C THR A 631 7.65 -21.46 6.89
N LEU A 632 8.71 -20.83 7.40
CA LEU A 632 9.52 -19.88 6.67
C LEU A 632 10.51 -20.64 5.77
N VAL A 633 10.53 -20.35 4.48
CA VAL A 633 11.53 -20.83 3.53
C VAL A 633 12.49 -19.71 3.18
N TYR A 634 13.76 -19.89 3.52
CA TYR A 634 14.80 -18.92 3.24
C TYR A 634 16.00 -19.54 2.54
N ARG A 635 16.42 -18.95 1.43
CA ARG A 635 17.50 -19.48 0.59
C ARG A 635 18.90 -19.39 1.20
N ARG A 636 19.09 -18.68 2.32
CA ARG A 636 20.38 -18.55 3.04
C ARG A 636 20.22 -19.05 4.48
N SER A 637 21.27 -18.92 5.30
CA SER A 637 21.20 -19.30 6.72
C SER A 637 20.56 -18.20 7.58
N LEU A 638 20.36 -18.49 8.87
CA LEU A 638 19.89 -17.49 9.85
C LEU A 638 20.85 -16.30 9.97
N GLU A 639 22.16 -16.49 9.82
CA GLU A 639 23.16 -15.42 9.95
C GLU A 639 23.05 -14.36 8.86
N GLU A 640 22.69 -14.76 7.62
CA GLU A 640 22.49 -13.82 6.51
C GLU A 640 21.12 -13.14 6.49
N MET A 641 20.24 -13.48 7.43
CA MET A 641 18.86 -13.00 7.45
C MET A 641 18.81 -11.48 7.63
N PRO A 642 18.20 -10.73 6.70
CA PRO A 642 18.20 -9.27 6.77
C PRO A 642 17.20 -8.69 7.78
N ALA A 643 16.24 -9.49 8.26
CA ALA A 643 15.27 -9.09 9.28
C ALA A 643 15.94 -8.56 10.55
N ARG A 644 15.19 -7.76 11.31
CA ARG A 644 15.59 -7.23 12.61
C ARG A 644 15.68 -8.38 13.61
N ALA A 645 16.74 -8.41 14.40
CA ALA A 645 17.05 -9.56 15.26
C ALA A 645 15.93 -9.85 16.29
N GLU A 646 15.30 -8.81 16.83
CA GLU A 646 14.17 -8.92 17.75
C GLU A 646 12.96 -9.64 17.09
N GLU A 647 12.67 -9.37 15.83
CA GLU A 647 11.54 -9.99 15.11
C GLU A 647 11.81 -11.46 14.78
N VAL A 648 13.07 -11.81 14.48
CA VAL A 648 13.48 -13.20 14.27
C VAL A 648 13.35 -14.00 15.57
N LYS A 649 13.83 -13.43 16.68
CA LYS A 649 13.66 -14.01 18.03
C LYS A 649 12.17 -14.22 18.33
N HIS A 650 11.34 -13.19 18.14
CA HIS A 650 9.91 -13.30 18.44
C HIS A 650 9.21 -14.35 17.59
N ALA A 651 9.57 -14.46 16.31
CA ALA A 651 9.03 -15.48 15.42
C ALA A 651 9.41 -16.91 15.86
N GLN A 652 10.65 -17.12 16.31
CA GLN A 652 11.10 -18.42 16.84
C GLN A 652 10.36 -18.79 18.14
N GLU A 653 10.21 -17.84 19.06
CA GLU A 653 9.47 -18.03 20.32
C GLU A 653 7.98 -18.30 20.10
N GLU A 654 7.38 -17.75 19.05
CA GLU A 654 5.99 -18.00 18.64
C GLU A 654 5.84 -19.37 17.92
N GLY A 655 6.92 -20.15 17.77
CA GLY A 655 6.89 -21.51 17.23
C GLY A 655 6.79 -21.57 15.71
N ILE A 656 7.29 -20.57 14.98
CA ILE A 656 7.41 -20.62 13.51
C ILE A 656 8.57 -21.56 13.15
N ASN A 657 8.35 -22.43 12.16
CA ASN A 657 9.39 -23.33 11.66
C ASN A 657 10.29 -22.60 10.65
N PHE A 658 11.62 -22.67 10.82
CA PHE A 658 12.60 -22.01 9.96
C PHE A 658 13.31 -23.02 9.06
N LEU A 659 12.87 -23.13 7.82
CA LEU A 659 13.51 -23.94 6.78
C LEU A 659 14.51 -23.08 5.97
N THR A 660 15.71 -22.93 6.54
CA THR A 660 16.83 -22.22 5.90
C THR A 660 17.55 -23.09 4.87
N LEU A 661 18.33 -22.48 3.99
CA LEU A 661 18.98 -23.13 2.85
C LEU A 661 18.00 -23.88 1.92
N HIS A 662 16.81 -23.32 1.71
CA HIS A 662 15.82 -23.85 0.79
C HIS A 662 15.23 -22.73 -0.07
N ASN A 663 14.87 -23.02 -1.31
CA ASN A 663 14.26 -22.05 -2.21
C ASN A 663 13.18 -22.72 -3.07
N PRO A 664 11.99 -22.13 -3.23
CA PRO A 664 10.97 -22.70 -4.11
C PRO A 664 11.46 -22.83 -5.55
N LYS A 665 11.17 -23.99 -6.13
CA LYS A 665 11.41 -24.33 -7.54
C LYS A 665 10.12 -24.38 -8.34
N GLU A 666 9.05 -24.91 -7.73
CA GLU A 666 7.73 -25.07 -8.33
C GLU A 666 6.65 -25.14 -7.24
N TYR A 667 5.48 -24.60 -7.52
CA TYR A 667 4.29 -24.78 -6.69
C TYR A 667 3.32 -25.76 -7.33
N LEU A 668 2.81 -26.69 -6.54
CA LEU A 668 1.87 -27.72 -6.95
C LEU A 668 0.44 -27.23 -6.68
N ALA A 669 -0.45 -27.46 -7.63
CA ALA A 669 -1.86 -27.10 -7.53
C ALA A 669 -2.75 -28.35 -7.46
N ASP A 670 -3.85 -28.27 -6.70
CA ASP A 670 -4.91 -29.27 -6.70
C ASP A 670 -5.79 -29.17 -7.96
N GLU A 671 -6.81 -30.03 -8.04
CA GLU A 671 -7.78 -30.07 -9.14
C GLU A 671 -8.57 -28.76 -9.33
N ASN A 672 -8.71 -27.97 -8.26
CA ASN A 672 -9.39 -26.68 -8.27
C ASN A 672 -8.42 -25.51 -8.56
N GLY A 673 -7.13 -25.79 -8.78
CA GLY A 673 -6.10 -24.79 -9.03
C GLY A 673 -5.59 -24.08 -7.78
N ARG A 674 -5.88 -24.58 -6.58
CA ARG A 674 -5.34 -24.08 -5.30
C ARG A 674 -4.00 -24.72 -4.99
N VAL A 675 -3.09 -23.96 -4.39
CA VAL A 675 -1.81 -24.54 -3.96
C VAL A 675 -2.03 -25.68 -2.96
N SER A 676 -1.33 -26.79 -3.17
CA SER A 676 -1.37 -27.99 -2.31
C SER A 676 0.02 -28.40 -1.80
N GLY A 677 1.08 -27.86 -2.41
CA GLY A 677 2.45 -28.07 -1.97
C GLY A 677 3.48 -27.26 -2.75
N ALA A 678 4.74 -27.35 -2.34
CA ALA A 678 5.86 -26.72 -3.01
C ALA A 678 7.03 -27.70 -3.14
N ILE A 679 7.66 -27.71 -4.31
CA ILE A 679 8.96 -28.35 -4.53
C ILE A 679 10.04 -27.30 -4.24
N LEU A 680 10.92 -27.60 -3.30
CA LEU A 680 11.99 -26.72 -2.87
C LEU A 680 13.35 -27.29 -3.30
N ASP A 681 14.20 -26.46 -3.87
CA ASP A 681 15.62 -26.76 -4.02
C ASP A 681 16.31 -26.69 -2.65
N VAL A 682 17.15 -27.67 -2.36
CA VAL A 682 18.09 -27.64 -1.23
C VAL A 682 19.32 -26.85 -1.65
N MET A 683 19.68 -25.86 -0.85
CA MET A 683 20.72 -24.88 -1.13
C MET A 683 21.97 -25.12 -0.28
N GLU A 684 23.09 -24.58 -0.72
CA GLU A 684 24.33 -24.43 0.05
C GLU A 684 24.88 -23.00 -0.08
N LEU A 685 25.71 -22.57 0.88
CA LEU A 685 26.32 -21.24 0.85
C LEU A 685 27.66 -21.25 0.11
N GLY A 686 27.78 -20.43 -0.92
CA GLY A 686 29.03 -20.10 -1.59
C GLY A 686 29.71 -18.87 -0.97
N GLU A 687 30.48 -18.17 -1.82
CA GLU A 687 31.19 -16.94 -1.46
C GLU A 687 30.26 -15.76 -1.16
N PRO A 688 30.68 -14.79 -0.32
CA PRO A 688 29.98 -13.52 -0.10
C PRO A 688 29.64 -12.76 -1.41
N ASP A 689 28.45 -12.14 -1.45
CA ASP A 689 28.04 -11.19 -2.48
C ASP A 689 28.49 -9.74 -2.14
N GLU A 690 28.13 -8.78 -3.00
CA GLU A 690 28.43 -7.35 -2.81
C GLU A 690 27.83 -6.77 -1.51
N SER A 691 26.80 -7.41 -0.94
CA SER A 691 26.24 -7.04 0.36
C SER A 691 26.95 -7.70 1.54
N GLY A 692 28.03 -8.45 1.30
CA GLY A 692 28.79 -9.20 2.30
C GLY A 692 28.14 -10.52 2.71
N ARG A 693 26.99 -10.89 2.14
CA ARG A 693 26.23 -12.09 2.51
C ARG A 693 26.55 -13.24 1.57
N ARG A 694 26.70 -14.46 2.10
CA ARG A 694 27.04 -15.63 1.28
C ARG A 694 25.97 -15.93 0.22
N ARG A 695 26.42 -16.17 -1.02
CA ARG A 695 25.55 -16.47 -2.17
C ARG A 695 24.96 -17.88 -2.04
N PRO A 696 23.65 -18.06 -2.20
CA PRO A 696 23.06 -19.39 -2.20
C PRO A 696 23.29 -20.07 -3.56
N LYS A 697 23.61 -21.36 -3.55
CA LYS A 697 23.76 -22.23 -4.73
C LYS A 697 22.87 -23.46 -4.56
N THR A 698 22.24 -23.93 -5.64
CA THR A 698 21.47 -25.19 -5.60
C THR A 698 22.41 -26.39 -5.50
N THR A 699 22.03 -27.38 -4.70
CA THR A 699 22.74 -28.65 -4.57
C THR A 699 22.29 -29.69 -5.61
N GLY A 700 21.25 -29.39 -6.40
CA GLY A 700 20.59 -30.33 -7.30
C GLY A 700 19.60 -31.29 -6.61
N LYS A 701 19.50 -31.27 -5.27
CA LYS A 701 18.50 -32.03 -4.50
C LYS A 701 17.25 -31.20 -4.30
N THR A 702 16.09 -31.87 -4.28
CA THR A 702 14.80 -31.24 -4.02
C THR A 702 14.07 -31.94 -2.88
N VAL A 703 13.23 -31.20 -2.16
CA VAL A 703 12.26 -31.73 -1.19
C VAL A 703 10.88 -31.18 -1.50
N THR A 704 9.84 -31.92 -1.15
CA THR A 704 8.44 -31.50 -1.32
C THR A 704 7.84 -31.24 0.06
N ILE A 705 7.12 -30.14 0.20
CA ILE A 705 6.37 -29.79 1.41
C ILE A 705 4.92 -29.53 1.05
N ASP A 706 4.00 -30.07 1.86
CA ASP A 706 2.57 -29.79 1.72
C ASP A 706 2.26 -28.40 2.29
N CYS A 707 1.51 -27.60 1.55
CA CYS A 707 1.02 -26.30 2.00
C CYS A 707 -0.29 -25.95 1.29
N ASP A 708 -1.18 -25.25 1.98
CA ASP A 708 -2.46 -24.78 1.41
C ASP A 708 -2.48 -23.27 1.16
N GLN A 709 -1.41 -22.56 1.55
CA GLN A 709 -1.20 -21.15 1.27
C GLN A 709 0.29 -20.85 1.15
N VAL A 710 0.65 -19.94 0.23
CA VAL A 710 2.01 -19.42 0.09
C VAL A 710 2.00 -17.91 0.13
N VAL A 711 2.88 -17.32 0.94
CA VAL A 711 3.11 -15.86 0.98
C VAL A 711 4.51 -15.55 0.47
N VAL A 712 4.60 -14.89 -0.69
CA VAL A 712 5.85 -14.57 -1.37
C VAL A 712 6.38 -13.22 -0.89
N ALA A 713 7.49 -13.22 -0.15
CA ALA A 713 8.13 -12.06 0.47
C ALA A 713 9.58 -11.88 -0.03
N VAL A 714 9.80 -11.98 -1.35
CA VAL A 714 11.13 -11.95 -1.99
C VAL A 714 11.61 -10.54 -2.39
N GLY A 715 10.93 -9.51 -1.89
CA GLY A 715 11.28 -8.11 -2.05
C GLY A 715 10.33 -7.35 -2.99
N VAL A 716 10.58 -6.05 -3.09
CA VAL A 716 9.74 -5.09 -3.81
C VAL A 716 10.56 -4.22 -4.75
N SER A 717 9.89 -3.58 -5.70
CA SER A 717 10.45 -2.68 -6.70
C SER A 717 9.69 -1.33 -6.69
N PRO A 718 10.33 -0.23 -7.13
CA PRO A 718 9.67 1.06 -7.30
C PRO A 718 8.37 0.98 -8.11
N ASN A 719 7.34 1.68 -7.66
CA ASN A 719 6.10 1.80 -8.44
C ASN A 719 6.35 2.75 -9.62
N PRO A 720 6.11 2.32 -10.88
CA PRO A 720 6.42 3.13 -12.05
C PRO A 720 5.42 4.28 -12.31
N LEU A 721 4.31 4.37 -11.59
CA LEU A 721 3.24 5.35 -11.87
C LEU A 721 3.73 6.80 -11.87
N VAL A 722 4.34 7.25 -10.76
CA VAL A 722 4.85 8.62 -10.63
C VAL A 722 6.08 8.86 -11.52
N PRO A 723 7.11 7.99 -11.53
CA PRO A 723 8.29 8.26 -12.35
C PRO A 723 8.01 8.29 -13.86
N LYS A 724 7.05 7.49 -14.35
CA LYS A 724 6.67 7.51 -15.77
C LYS A 724 5.77 8.67 -16.17
N SER A 725 5.10 9.32 -15.20
CA SER A 725 4.23 10.45 -15.50
C SER A 725 4.99 11.77 -15.61
N ILE A 726 6.28 11.81 -15.27
CA ILE A 726 7.10 13.03 -15.26
C ILE A 726 8.05 12.98 -16.45
N GLU A 727 7.80 13.83 -17.45
CA GLU A 727 8.61 13.87 -18.66
C GLU A 727 10.04 14.33 -18.38
N GLY A 728 11.04 13.57 -18.84
CA GLY A 728 12.46 13.90 -18.69
C GLY A 728 13.04 13.64 -17.29
N LEU A 729 12.33 12.90 -16.44
CA LEU A 729 12.88 12.44 -15.17
C LEU A 729 13.90 11.31 -15.39
N GLU A 730 15.11 11.49 -14.89
CA GLU A 730 16.16 10.46 -14.99
C GLU A 730 15.91 9.34 -13.97
N LEU A 731 15.93 8.10 -14.47
CA LEU A 731 15.78 6.92 -13.64
C LEU A 731 17.12 6.19 -13.49
N GLY A 732 17.36 5.72 -12.27
CA GLY A 732 18.51 4.91 -11.91
C GLY A 732 18.27 3.41 -12.08
N ARG A 733 19.09 2.64 -11.36
CA ARG A 733 19.04 1.17 -11.36
C ARG A 733 17.68 0.68 -10.89
N LYS A 734 17.08 -0.30 -11.61
CA LYS A 734 15.77 -0.89 -11.29
C LYS A 734 14.62 0.13 -11.23
N ASN A 735 14.66 1.17 -12.07
CA ASN A 735 13.62 2.20 -12.16
C ASN A 735 13.42 3.02 -10.87
N THR A 736 14.46 3.15 -10.03
CA THR A 736 14.46 4.15 -8.95
C THR A 736 14.60 5.56 -9.53
N ILE A 737 14.17 6.59 -8.82
CA ILE A 737 14.45 7.97 -9.23
C ILE A 737 15.93 8.27 -8.95
N ALA A 738 16.66 8.75 -9.95
CA ALA A 738 18.03 9.18 -9.76
C ALA A 738 18.06 10.55 -9.05
N VAL A 739 18.87 10.66 -8.00
CA VAL A 739 19.04 11.90 -7.23
C VAL A 739 20.51 12.14 -6.91
N ASN A 740 20.88 13.40 -6.70
CA ASN A 740 22.18 13.79 -6.17
C ASN A 740 22.25 13.60 -4.63
N ASP A 741 23.38 13.97 -4.00
CA ASP A 741 23.56 13.85 -2.55
C ASP A 741 22.58 14.70 -1.72
N GLU A 742 22.01 15.74 -2.33
CA GLU A 742 21.01 16.64 -1.75
C GLU A 742 19.57 16.09 -1.86
N MET A 743 19.40 14.93 -2.48
CA MET A 743 18.10 14.29 -2.82
C MET A 743 17.34 15.00 -3.96
N GLN A 744 17.99 15.89 -4.72
CA GLN A 744 17.41 16.55 -5.90
C GLN A 744 17.50 15.63 -7.12
N SER A 745 16.42 15.54 -7.89
CA SER A 745 16.38 14.75 -9.13
C SER A 745 16.98 15.53 -10.33
N SER A 746 16.89 14.97 -11.54
CA SER A 746 17.24 15.69 -12.78
C SER A 746 16.35 16.93 -13.03
N LYS A 747 15.21 17.02 -12.33
CA LYS A 747 14.29 18.16 -12.37
C LYS A 747 14.52 19.08 -11.17
N PRO A 748 14.89 20.36 -11.38
CA PRO A 748 15.30 21.28 -10.30
C PRO A 748 14.27 21.45 -9.17
N GLU A 749 12.98 21.36 -9.50
CA GLU A 749 11.83 21.52 -8.61
C GLU A 749 11.44 20.22 -7.88
N ILE A 750 11.99 19.07 -8.31
CA ILE A 750 11.63 17.75 -7.79
C ILE A 750 12.77 17.15 -6.97
N TYR A 751 12.45 16.81 -5.73
CA TYR A 751 13.28 16.02 -4.84
C TYR A 751 12.63 14.65 -4.62
N ALA A 752 13.41 13.63 -4.29
CA ALA A 752 12.87 12.29 -4.02
C ALA A 752 13.66 11.60 -2.90
N GLY A 753 12.99 10.77 -2.10
CA GLY A 753 13.62 10.12 -0.96
C GLY A 753 12.91 8.86 -0.48
N GLY A 754 13.64 8.02 0.24
CA GLY A 754 13.17 6.72 0.71
C GLY A 754 13.19 5.64 -0.35
N ASP A 755 12.27 4.69 -0.27
CA ASP A 755 12.34 3.45 -1.04
C ASP A 755 12.21 3.67 -2.56
N ILE A 756 11.64 4.80 -3.00
CA ILE A 756 11.59 5.19 -4.42
C ILE A 756 12.98 5.52 -5.01
N VAL A 757 13.94 5.89 -4.16
CA VAL A 757 15.35 6.14 -4.53
C VAL A 757 16.21 4.92 -4.23
N ARG A 758 16.01 4.29 -3.07
CA ARG A 758 16.90 3.22 -2.55
C ARG A 758 16.53 1.82 -3.03
N GLY A 759 15.28 1.60 -3.45
CA GLY A 759 14.63 0.29 -3.35
C GLY A 759 14.28 -0.04 -1.90
N GLY A 760 13.61 -1.18 -1.67
CA GLY A 760 13.12 -1.57 -0.34
C GLY A 760 14.20 -1.48 0.75
N ALA A 761 13.99 -0.61 1.74
CA ALA A 761 14.96 -0.28 2.78
C ALA A 761 14.34 -0.32 4.19
N THR A 762 14.68 0.64 5.06
CA THR A 762 14.17 0.73 6.44
C THR A 762 13.48 2.08 6.65
N VAL A 763 12.43 2.11 7.47
CA VAL A 763 11.63 3.30 7.80
C VAL A 763 12.49 4.54 8.08
N ILE A 764 13.52 4.40 8.92
CA ILE A 764 14.38 5.50 9.35
C ILE A 764 15.35 6.00 8.28
N LEU A 765 15.80 5.13 7.36
CA LEU A 765 16.56 5.59 6.19
C LEU A 765 15.67 6.43 5.26
N ALA A 766 14.40 6.03 5.10
CA ALA A 766 13.44 6.79 4.32
C ALA A 766 13.13 8.15 4.97
N MET A 767 12.98 8.20 6.29
CA MET A 767 12.87 9.48 7.02
C MET A 767 14.13 10.34 6.85
N GLY A 768 15.32 9.75 6.95
CA GLY A 768 16.59 10.44 6.74
C GLY A 768 16.70 11.13 5.38
N ASP A 769 16.24 10.46 4.31
CA ASP A 769 16.17 11.06 2.98
C ASP A 769 15.15 12.20 2.93
N GLY A 770 13.96 12.02 3.53
CA GLY A 770 12.94 13.07 3.63
C GLY A 770 13.44 14.33 4.32
N ARG A 771 14.16 14.20 5.44
CA ARG A 771 14.78 15.35 6.14
C ARG A 771 15.83 16.05 5.30
N ARG A 772 16.69 15.28 4.62
CA ARG A 772 17.74 15.83 3.77
C ARG A 772 17.13 16.59 2.58
N ALA A 773 16.12 16.02 1.94
CA ALA A 773 15.37 16.68 0.88
C ALA A 773 14.69 17.97 1.37
N ALA A 774 14.05 17.95 2.55
CA ALA A 774 13.41 19.12 3.13
C ALA A 774 14.40 20.26 3.39
N LEU A 775 15.57 19.95 3.98
CA LEU A 775 16.63 20.94 4.21
C LEU A 775 17.08 21.61 2.91
N ASN A 776 17.44 20.81 1.89
CA ASN A 776 17.99 21.33 0.65
C ASN A 776 16.95 22.06 -0.20
N MET A 777 15.71 21.54 -0.27
CA MET A 777 14.62 22.23 -0.94
C MET A 777 14.31 23.56 -0.26
N ALA A 778 14.23 23.59 1.08
CA ALA A 778 13.98 24.82 1.82
C ALA A 778 15.07 25.88 1.59
N ASN A 779 16.34 25.49 1.64
CA ASN A 779 17.46 26.39 1.37
C ASN A 779 17.36 27.01 -0.03
N LYS A 780 17.06 26.18 -1.04
CA LYS A 780 16.87 26.61 -2.43
C LYS A 780 15.70 27.59 -2.57
N LEU A 781 14.53 27.27 -1.99
CA LEU A 781 13.32 28.09 -2.11
C LEU A 781 13.38 29.40 -1.32
N LEU A 782 14.12 29.44 -0.21
CA LEU A 782 14.33 30.64 0.60
C LEU A 782 15.52 31.50 0.15
N GLY A 783 16.26 31.09 -0.89
CA GLY A 783 17.44 31.81 -1.37
C GLY A 783 18.63 31.81 -0.40
N LYS A 784 18.71 30.79 0.47
CA LYS A 784 19.82 30.58 1.41
C LYS A 784 20.80 29.58 0.76
N ALA A 785 21.61 30.05 -0.19
CA ALA A 785 22.69 29.26 -0.79
C ALA A 785 24.01 29.51 -0.07
#